data_AF-A0A2T0LPQ8-F1
#
_entry.id   AF-A0A2T0LPQ8-F1
#
_cell.length_a   1.000
_cell.length_b   1.000
_cell.length_c   1.000
_cell.angle_alpha   90.00
_cell.angle_beta   90.00
_cell.angle_gamma   90.00
#
_symmetry.space_group_name_H-M   'P 1'
#
loop_
_entity.id
_entity.type
_entity.pdbx_description
1 polymer ?
#
loop_
_entity_poly.entity_id
_entity_poly.type
_entity_poly.pdbx_seq_one_letter_code
_entity_poly.pdbx_strand_id
1 'polypeptide(L)'
;MPFEFLSDQQIARYGRFPEEPSAAELEQFFRLDRRALDALASKRRPATKLGWAVQWGTVRLLGVFLTDDPLAVPPDVVAFVAEQLGLDPAHFTDYGQRQQTVYEHAWEIRELLGYRDFGSCESEVRQYVSARVWASAEGPRALFDRARVHMLKERILLPGMTVLVRLVGEVRRAENERLHALLSGRLSAEMRAALMGLLAVPDGKRRSELERLRTAPTKASGRVLAEELRRVAEIAELGAGQVATDPVPAVKLGALARYGLAAKARTLRDLAADRQGATLLATVRHLETASVDDALDVLDLLISSNLLARAERAGKAEQLRTFPRLRKAARTMASAMEVLMAVPEATEERLVSLVEVWKAIEEVVPREKLASAVETVAAFVPTTDDDAAAQWRAELVKRYRTVQGFIEPLLSTIRFRAVEAGTVVLAMVRTAAAMAKSRRRYAPGDIAAHAELITGSWRPLVYRNPDLPEGQIDKAAFVLCALMHLHTALRRRDVFAEGSERWSDPRARLLDGQAWEQARPRVLTSLELELEPAGHLAELASALEGAYVRVLDGLGSNTAVQFVGGRLQLERLGPLAEPPLMKELRSLIDGMLPRLDFPELLLEVFDRTGLPADFTHVAGTDAMMEDFPMSLAALIVAEACNVGLVPIEKPNVPALTRARLQQVDQGYLRAETIAAANARLIGAQAGIGIVRHWGSGHIASADGLRFVVPVASLHAGHNPVYFARQRGATWLNVVNDQVMASVGWWCRARCATRCSSWTPSTTWTAAPDRRRSSPTRPATPTWCSGCSRSVATSSPRASPTWPTCGCGGPTPAPATARWRICPAT
;
A
#
# COMPACT_ATOMS: atom_id res chain seq x y z
N MET A 1 2.23 21.73 -32.14
CA MET A 1 1.09 21.03 -32.78
C MET A 1 -0.20 21.41 -32.04
N PRO A 2 -1.38 21.52 -32.70
CA PRO A 2 -2.58 22.06 -32.06
C PRO A 2 -3.20 21.20 -30.93
N PHE A 3 -2.78 19.94 -30.79
CA PHE A 3 -3.42 18.93 -29.92
C PHE A 3 -2.45 18.20 -28.99
N GLU A 4 -1.27 18.79 -28.68
CA GLU A 4 -0.12 18.13 -28.03
C GLU A 4 -0.44 17.23 -26.81
N PHE A 5 -1.45 17.55 -26.00
CA PHE A 5 -1.81 16.74 -24.84
C PHE A 5 -2.95 15.74 -25.06
N LEU A 6 -3.66 15.71 -26.18
CA LEU A 6 -4.74 14.74 -26.40
C LEU A 6 -4.20 13.35 -26.80
N SER A 7 -5.07 12.34 -26.88
CA SER A 7 -4.79 11.08 -27.59
C SER A 7 -5.52 11.04 -28.92
N ASP A 8 -5.05 10.23 -29.86
CA ASP A 8 -5.67 10.09 -31.19
C ASP A 8 -7.12 9.63 -31.09
N GLN A 9 -7.45 8.80 -30.10
CA GLN A 9 -8.82 8.38 -29.78
C GLN A 9 -9.70 9.56 -29.27
N GLN A 10 -9.14 10.50 -28.49
CA GLN A 10 -9.87 11.72 -28.11
C GLN A 10 -10.07 12.66 -29.31
N ILE A 11 -9.08 12.76 -30.20
CA ILE A 11 -9.14 13.56 -31.42
C ILE A 11 -10.19 12.99 -32.38
N ALA A 12 -10.16 11.68 -32.63
CA ALA A 12 -11.07 10.98 -33.55
C ALA A 12 -12.55 11.00 -33.10
N ARG A 13 -12.82 11.00 -31.78
CA ARG A 13 -14.17 11.01 -31.21
C ARG A 13 -14.76 12.40 -30.93
N TYR A 14 -13.99 13.48 -31.09
CA TYR A 14 -14.48 14.81 -30.73
C TYR A 14 -15.44 15.36 -31.77
N GLY A 15 -16.73 15.44 -31.43
CA GLY A 15 -17.78 15.89 -32.35
C GLY A 15 -18.04 14.91 -33.50
N ARG A 16 -17.73 13.63 -33.32
CA ARG A 16 -17.89 12.56 -34.31
C ARG A 16 -18.46 11.30 -33.67
N PHE A 17 -19.24 10.55 -34.44
CA PHE A 17 -19.78 9.26 -34.00
C PHE A 17 -18.68 8.20 -33.77
N PRO A 18 -18.93 7.19 -32.91
CA PRO A 18 -18.24 5.91 -33.02
C PRO A 18 -18.61 5.22 -34.34
N GLU A 19 -17.80 4.25 -34.78
CA GLU A 19 -18.06 3.47 -36.01
C GLU A 19 -19.41 2.72 -35.92
N GLU A 20 -19.70 2.11 -34.78
CA GLU A 20 -20.98 1.51 -34.42
C GLU A 20 -21.47 2.11 -33.08
N PRO A 21 -22.64 2.78 -33.04
CA PRO A 21 -23.26 3.24 -31.79
C PRO A 21 -24.07 2.10 -31.13
N SER A 22 -24.03 2.01 -29.80
CA SER A 22 -24.77 0.94 -29.11
C SER A 22 -26.28 1.16 -29.12
N ALA A 23 -27.06 0.08 -29.07
CA ALA A 23 -28.53 0.15 -28.99
C ALA A 23 -29.03 0.98 -27.79
N ALA A 24 -28.27 1.01 -26.69
CA ALA A 24 -28.55 1.86 -25.53
C ALA A 24 -28.37 3.36 -25.84
N GLU A 25 -27.36 3.73 -26.63
CA GLU A 25 -27.16 5.12 -27.09
C GLU A 25 -28.23 5.53 -28.12
N LEU A 26 -28.66 4.61 -29.00
CA LEU A 26 -29.77 4.84 -29.93
C LEU A 26 -31.08 5.14 -29.17
N GLU A 27 -31.49 4.28 -28.24
CA GLU A 27 -32.67 4.53 -27.41
C GLU A 27 -32.52 5.76 -26.49
N GLN A 28 -31.33 6.05 -25.95
CA GLN A 28 -31.12 7.22 -25.09
C GLN A 28 -31.16 8.55 -25.87
N PHE A 29 -30.53 8.63 -27.04
CA PHE A 29 -30.26 9.90 -27.74
C PHE A 29 -31.05 10.09 -29.05
N PHE A 30 -31.47 9.02 -29.71
CA PHE A 30 -32.18 9.05 -31.01
C PHE A 30 -33.65 8.63 -30.93
N ARG A 31 -34.14 8.20 -29.76
CA ARG A 31 -35.57 8.02 -29.53
C ARG A 31 -36.28 9.37 -29.53
N LEU A 32 -37.19 9.57 -30.48
CA LEU A 32 -37.90 10.83 -30.69
C LEU A 32 -38.97 11.04 -29.60
N ASP A 33 -38.92 12.19 -28.93
CA ASP A 33 -39.92 12.58 -27.95
C ASP A 33 -41.13 13.28 -28.61
N ARG A 34 -42.14 13.61 -27.81
CA ARG A 34 -43.35 14.28 -28.31
C ARG A 34 -43.06 15.63 -28.97
N ARG A 35 -42.11 16.41 -28.44
CA ARG A 35 -41.74 17.73 -28.97
C ARG A 35 -41.00 17.61 -30.30
N ALA A 36 -40.15 16.58 -30.44
CA ALA A 36 -39.50 16.25 -31.71
C ALA A 36 -40.52 15.89 -32.79
N LEU A 37 -41.50 15.03 -32.46
CA LEU A 37 -42.56 14.63 -33.39
C LEU A 37 -43.48 15.80 -33.78
N ASP A 38 -43.87 16.63 -32.82
CA ASP A 38 -44.70 17.82 -33.07
C ASP A 38 -43.94 18.86 -33.95
N ALA A 39 -42.62 19.03 -33.76
CA ALA A 39 -41.77 19.88 -34.62
C ALA A 39 -41.60 19.31 -36.04
N LEU A 40 -41.41 17.99 -36.16
CA LEU A 40 -41.27 17.28 -37.44
C LEU A 40 -42.52 17.35 -38.32
N ALA A 41 -43.71 17.57 -37.74
CA ALA A 41 -44.94 17.79 -38.49
C ALA A 41 -44.86 19.01 -39.43
N SER A 42 -44.01 19.99 -39.14
CA SER A 42 -43.76 21.16 -40.02
C SER A 42 -43.00 20.82 -41.31
N LYS A 43 -42.23 19.73 -41.33
CA LYS A 43 -41.30 19.40 -42.42
C LYS A 43 -42.01 18.57 -43.50
N ARG A 44 -41.88 18.98 -44.77
CA ARG A 44 -42.69 18.43 -45.88
C ARG A 44 -42.04 17.28 -46.67
N ARG A 45 -40.71 17.25 -46.82
CA ARG A 45 -40.01 16.19 -47.60
C ARG A 45 -39.49 15.07 -46.67
N PRO A 46 -39.50 13.78 -47.09
CA PRO A 46 -38.90 12.68 -46.33
C PRO A 46 -37.46 12.99 -45.88
N ALA A 47 -36.59 13.41 -46.80
CA ALA A 47 -35.22 13.82 -46.52
C ALA A 47 -35.11 14.91 -45.44
N THR A 48 -35.99 15.91 -45.46
CA THR A 48 -36.00 16.97 -44.44
C THR A 48 -36.51 16.49 -43.08
N LYS A 49 -37.45 15.54 -43.03
CA LYS A 49 -37.90 14.92 -41.78
C LYS A 49 -36.79 14.08 -41.15
N LEU A 50 -36.25 13.15 -41.93
CA LEU A 50 -35.20 12.23 -41.49
C LEU A 50 -33.93 12.99 -41.08
N GLY A 51 -33.48 13.96 -41.88
CA GLY A 51 -32.32 14.78 -41.56
C GLY A 51 -32.47 15.67 -40.33
N TRP A 52 -33.65 16.26 -40.10
CA TRP A 52 -33.92 17.00 -38.86
C TRP A 52 -33.89 16.06 -37.64
N ALA A 53 -34.54 14.91 -37.74
CA ALA A 53 -34.63 13.92 -36.66
C ALA A 53 -33.25 13.31 -36.32
N VAL A 54 -32.42 13.04 -37.32
CA VAL A 54 -31.03 12.62 -37.12
C VAL A 54 -30.24 13.73 -36.43
N GLN A 55 -30.25 14.98 -36.92
CA GLN A 55 -29.52 16.07 -36.25
C GLN A 55 -30.01 16.35 -34.81
N TRP A 56 -31.30 16.13 -34.53
CA TRP A 56 -31.88 16.25 -33.19
C TRP A 56 -31.28 15.25 -32.20
N GLY A 57 -31.02 14.00 -32.62
CA GLY A 57 -30.27 13.04 -31.80
C GLY A 57 -28.76 13.28 -31.80
N THR A 58 -28.19 13.72 -32.94
CA THR A 58 -26.75 14.00 -33.10
C THR A 58 -26.26 15.03 -32.08
N VAL A 59 -26.96 16.15 -31.89
CA VAL A 59 -26.57 17.16 -30.89
C VAL A 59 -26.72 16.65 -29.45
N ARG A 60 -27.63 15.70 -29.20
CA ARG A 60 -27.84 15.08 -27.89
C ARG A 60 -26.72 14.10 -27.52
N LEU A 61 -26.19 13.35 -28.49
CA LEU A 61 -25.06 12.43 -28.29
C LEU A 61 -23.71 13.16 -28.33
N LEU A 62 -23.46 13.96 -29.38
CA LEU A 62 -22.14 14.53 -29.68
C LEU A 62 -21.91 15.92 -29.09
N GLY A 63 -22.96 16.67 -28.78
CA GLY A 63 -22.87 18.08 -28.36
C GLY A 63 -22.55 19.07 -29.49
N VAL A 64 -22.61 18.62 -30.75
CA VAL A 64 -22.41 19.43 -31.95
C VAL A 64 -23.48 19.11 -33.00
N PHE A 65 -23.69 20.04 -33.93
CA PHE A 65 -24.39 19.77 -35.19
C PHE A 65 -23.37 19.45 -36.27
N LEU A 66 -23.73 18.58 -37.22
CA LEU A 66 -22.91 18.30 -38.39
C LEU A 66 -23.39 19.19 -39.55
N THR A 67 -22.92 20.44 -39.58
CA THR A 67 -23.32 21.46 -40.57
C THR A 67 -22.51 21.40 -41.86
N ASP A 68 -21.28 20.89 -41.77
CA ASP A 68 -20.28 20.98 -42.83
C ASP A 68 -20.23 19.67 -43.64
N ASP A 69 -20.49 18.54 -42.98
CA ASP A 69 -20.83 17.25 -43.58
C ASP A 69 -22.04 16.65 -42.84
N PRO A 70 -23.28 16.96 -43.27
CA PRO A 70 -24.50 16.47 -42.61
C PRO A 70 -24.76 14.98 -42.80
N LEU A 71 -23.98 14.29 -43.63
CA LEU A 71 -24.12 12.87 -43.95
C LEU A 71 -23.10 11.98 -43.20
N ALA A 72 -22.17 12.57 -42.44
CA ALA A 72 -21.19 11.88 -41.59
C ALA A 72 -21.83 11.21 -40.34
N VAL A 73 -22.79 10.31 -40.57
CA VAL A 73 -23.62 9.62 -39.57
C VAL A 73 -23.62 8.11 -39.86
N PRO A 74 -23.43 7.22 -38.87
CA PRO A 74 -23.49 5.77 -39.08
C PRO A 74 -24.85 5.32 -39.63
N PRO A 75 -24.90 4.34 -40.56
CA PRO A 75 -26.15 3.86 -41.15
C PRO A 75 -27.21 3.42 -40.14
N ASP A 76 -26.80 2.81 -39.03
CA ASP A 76 -27.70 2.30 -37.98
C ASP A 76 -28.49 3.42 -37.30
N VAL A 77 -27.89 4.60 -37.13
CA VAL A 77 -28.56 5.79 -36.61
C VAL A 77 -29.67 6.24 -37.56
N VAL A 78 -29.36 6.25 -38.86
CA VAL A 78 -30.31 6.64 -39.91
C VAL A 78 -31.44 5.63 -39.98
N ALA A 79 -31.15 4.34 -39.92
CA ALA A 79 -32.14 3.26 -39.90
C ALA A 79 -33.08 3.37 -38.68
N PHE A 80 -32.52 3.49 -37.47
CA PHE A 80 -33.27 3.59 -36.22
C PHE A 80 -34.17 4.85 -36.15
N VAL A 81 -33.76 5.96 -36.76
CA VAL A 81 -34.60 7.18 -36.86
C VAL A 81 -35.63 7.07 -38.00
N ALA A 82 -35.29 6.42 -39.11
CA ALA A 82 -36.22 6.21 -40.23
C ALA A 82 -37.36 5.25 -39.87
N GLU A 83 -37.09 4.17 -39.13
CA GLU A 83 -38.08 3.23 -38.61
C GLU A 83 -39.13 3.95 -37.74
N GLN A 84 -38.68 4.78 -36.78
CA GLN A 84 -39.55 5.59 -35.93
C GLN A 84 -40.46 6.56 -36.71
N LEU A 85 -40.10 6.91 -37.94
CA LEU A 85 -40.84 7.84 -38.80
C LEU A 85 -41.64 7.15 -39.91
N GLY A 86 -41.51 5.83 -40.07
CA GLY A 86 -42.10 5.09 -41.19
C GLY A 86 -41.55 5.51 -42.56
N LEU A 87 -40.25 5.85 -42.63
CA LEU A 87 -39.58 6.30 -43.85
C LEU A 87 -38.51 5.29 -44.30
N ASP A 88 -38.21 5.27 -45.59
CA ASP A 88 -37.04 4.57 -46.13
C ASP A 88 -35.75 5.36 -45.79
N PRO A 89 -34.74 4.74 -45.14
CA PRO A 89 -33.45 5.36 -44.84
C PRO A 89 -32.75 6.02 -46.03
N ALA A 90 -32.95 5.54 -47.26
CA ALA A 90 -32.31 6.04 -48.47
C ALA A 90 -32.53 7.56 -48.67
N HIS A 91 -33.69 8.08 -48.23
CA HIS A 91 -34.01 9.52 -48.29
C HIS A 91 -33.04 10.41 -47.49
N PHE A 92 -32.22 9.86 -46.59
CA PHE A 92 -31.19 10.65 -45.90
C PHE A 92 -30.10 11.15 -46.86
N THR A 93 -29.84 10.44 -47.97
CA THR A 93 -28.85 10.87 -48.98
C THR A 93 -29.21 12.19 -49.69
N ASP A 94 -30.51 12.54 -49.73
CA ASP A 94 -31.00 13.84 -50.23
C ASP A 94 -30.91 14.96 -49.17
N TYR A 95 -30.49 14.66 -47.94
CA TYR A 95 -30.35 15.67 -46.89
C TYR A 95 -29.12 16.56 -47.14
N GLY A 96 -29.20 17.83 -46.74
CA GLY A 96 -28.09 18.77 -46.88
C GLY A 96 -27.88 19.39 -48.27
N GLN A 97 -28.55 18.93 -49.33
CA GLN A 97 -28.46 19.48 -50.71
C GLN A 97 -28.55 21.01 -50.78
N ARG A 98 -29.27 21.65 -49.85
CA ARG A 98 -29.20 23.09 -49.58
C ARG A 98 -28.66 23.29 -48.16
N GLN A 99 -27.41 23.73 -48.02
CA GLN A 99 -26.73 23.89 -46.73
C GLN A 99 -27.49 24.81 -45.76
N GLN A 100 -28.18 25.84 -46.27
CA GLN A 100 -29.07 26.71 -45.46
C GLN A 100 -30.10 25.92 -44.65
N THR A 101 -30.68 24.84 -45.21
CA THR A 101 -31.67 24.02 -44.49
C THR A 101 -31.05 23.26 -43.31
N VAL A 102 -29.76 22.94 -43.37
CA VAL A 102 -29.03 22.32 -42.24
C VAL A 102 -28.83 23.34 -41.11
N TYR A 103 -28.48 24.58 -41.43
CA TYR A 103 -28.37 25.66 -40.44
C TYR A 103 -29.73 26.04 -39.84
N GLU A 104 -30.79 26.14 -40.65
CA GLU A 104 -32.17 26.37 -40.18
C GLU A 104 -32.61 25.26 -39.21
N HIS A 105 -32.38 23.98 -39.55
CA HIS A 105 -32.67 22.86 -38.66
C HIS A 105 -31.83 22.92 -37.36
N ALA A 106 -30.53 23.24 -37.45
CA ALA A 106 -29.67 23.36 -36.28
C ALA A 106 -30.15 24.47 -35.32
N TRP A 107 -30.61 25.61 -35.84
CA TRP A 107 -31.17 26.69 -35.02
C TRP A 107 -32.50 26.29 -34.35
N GLU A 108 -33.43 25.69 -35.10
CA GLU A 108 -34.69 25.18 -34.55
C GLU A 108 -34.47 24.15 -33.42
N ILE A 109 -33.58 23.18 -33.64
CA ILE A 109 -33.26 22.14 -32.65
C ILE A 109 -32.58 22.77 -31.43
N ARG A 110 -31.67 23.73 -31.64
CA ARG A 110 -31.00 24.47 -30.56
C ARG A 110 -32.01 25.20 -29.67
N GLU A 111 -32.98 25.89 -30.25
CA GLU A 111 -34.04 26.57 -29.49
C GLU A 111 -34.97 25.58 -28.78
N LEU A 112 -35.46 24.54 -29.50
CA LEU A 112 -36.38 23.54 -28.95
C LEU A 112 -35.82 22.77 -27.75
N LEU A 113 -34.53 22.43 -27.80
CA LEU A 113 -33.81 21.71 -26.75
C LEU A 113 -33.13 22.65 -25.73
N GLY A 114 -33.09 23.96 -25.97
CA GLY A 114 -32.45 24.95 -25.09
C GLY A 114 -30.93 24.82 -25.02
N TYR A 115 -30.27 24.54 -26.16
CA TYR A 115 -28.81 24.56 -26.25
C TYR A 115 -28.27 25.99 -26.37
N ARG A 116 -27.10 26.22 -25.78
CA ARG A 116 -26.39 27.51 -25.72
C ARG A 116 -25.09 27.44 -26.53
N ASP A 117 -24.78 28.49 -27.28
CA ASP A 117 -23.53 28.57 -28.03
C ASP A 117 -22.33 28.73 -27.08
N PHE A 118 -21.22 28.03 -27.35
CA PHE A 118 -20.01 28.14 -26.51
C PHE A 118 -19.56 29.59 -26.28
N GLY A 119 -19.67 30.46 -27.28
CA GLY A 119 -19.21 31.86 -27.20
C GLY A 119 -19.94 32.69 -26.14
N SER A 120 -21.19 32.39 -25.80
CA SER A 120 -21.91 33.06 -24.71
C SER A 120 -21.69 32.40 -23.33
N CYS A 121 -21.18 31.16 -23.31
CA CYS A 121 -20.92 30.38 -22.10
C CYS A 121 -19.42 30.16 -21.81
N GLU A 122 -18.49 30.79 -22.54
CA GLU A 122 -17.05 30.53 -22.35
C GLU A 122 -16.63 30.82 -20.90
N SER A 123 -17.14 31.89 -20.29
CA SER A 123 -16.86 32.25 -18.89
C SER A 123 -17.31 31.19 -17.88
N GLU A 124 -18.47 30.56 -18.11
CA GLU A 124 -19.03 29.47 -17.30
C GLU A 124 -18.14 28.22 -17.38
N VAL A 125 -17.77 27.81 -18.61
CA VAL A 125 -16.85 26.68 -18.84
C VAL A 125 -15.45 26.98 -18.26
N ARG A 126 -14.97 28.22 -18.41
CA ARG A 126 -13.68 28.70 -17.87
C ARG A 126 -13.69 28.68 -16.34
N GLN A 127 -14.79 29.07 -15.70
CA GLN A 127 -14.98 28.99 -14.25
C GLN A 127 -15.05 27.54 -13.75
N TYR A 128 -15.77 26.66 -14.45
CA TYR A 128 -15.78 25.22 -14.14
C TYR A 128 -14.38 24.61 -14.21
N VAL A 129 -13.64 24.84 -15.30
CA VAL A 129 -12.27 24.34 -15.45
C VAL A 129 -11.34 24.95 -14.39
N SER A 130 -11.49 26.24 -14.05
CA SER A 130 -10.74 26.88 -12.95
C SER A 130 -10.97 26.18 -11.61
N ALA A 131 -12.23 25.95 -11.22
CA ALA A 131 -12.58 25.27 -9.98
C ALA A 131 -12.04 23.82 -9.95
N ARG A 132 -12.13 23.08 -11.07
CA ARG A 132 -11.56 21.74 -11.24
C ARG A 132 -10.04 21.75 -11.14
N VAL A 133 -9.37 22.73 -11.75
CA VAL A 133 -7.93 22.91 -11.66
C VAL A 133 -7.52 23.26 -10.23
N TRP A 134 -8.24 24.11 -9.50
CA TRP A 134 -7.89 24.44 -8.11
C TRP A 134 -8.02 23.22 -7.19
N ALA A 135 -9.16 22.53 -7.25
CA ALA A 135 -9.50 21.45 -6.32
C ALA A 135 -8.77 20.11 -6.53
N SER A 136 -8.17 19.86 -7.70
CA SER A 136 -7.67 18.52 -8.08
C SER A 136 -6.25 18.50 -8.66
N ALA A 137 -5.67 17.29 -8.75
CA ALA A 137 -4.43 17.01 -9.47
C ALA A 137 -4.67 16.50 -10.91
N GLU A 138 -5.83 16.79 -11.51
CA GLU A 138 -6.16 16.28 -12.85
C GLU A 138 -5.24 16.84 -13.95
N GLY A 139 -4.80 15.95 -14.86
CA GLY A 139 -4.02 16.31 -16.05
C GLY A 139 -4.89 16.95 -17.14
N PRO A 140 -4.27 17.58 -18.15
CA PRO A 140 -4.99 18.35 -19.17
C PRO A 140 -5.99 17.51 -19.98
N ARG A 141 -5.71 16.22 -20.27
CA ARG A 141 -6.68 15.27 -20.86
C ARG A 141 -7.94 15.13 -20.02
N ALA A 142 -7.78 14.85 -18.72
CA ALA A 142 -8.92 14.66 -17.82
C ALA A 142 -9.74 15.95 -17.70
N LEU A 143 -9.09 17.11 -17.61
CA LEU A 143 -9.78 18.41 -17.58
C LEU A 143 -10.56 18.68 -18.89
N PHE A 144 -10.02 18.29 -20.04
CA PHE A 144 -10.70 18.38 -21.35
C PHE A 144 -11.93 17.46 -21.43
N ASP A 145 -11.81 16.19 -21.02
CA ASP A 145 -12.95 15.27 -20.97
C ASP A 145 -14.03 15.74 -19.97
N ARG A 146 -13.63 16.22 -18.79
CA ARG A 146 -14.55 16.79 -17.79
C ARG A 146 -15.26 18.04 -18.31
N ALA A 147 -14.57 18.90 -19.05
CA ALA A 147 -15.18 20.06 -19.71
C ALA A 147 -16.19 19.64 -20.79
N ARG A 148 -15.89 18.61 -21.61
CA ARG A 148 -16.86 18.05 -22.57
C ARG A 148 -18.12 17.54 -21.85
N VAL A 149 -17.96 16.71 -20.81
CA VAL A 149 -19.07 16.14 -20.05
C VAL A 149 -19.91 17.22 -19.35
N HIS A 150 -19.28 18.27 -18.82
CA HIS A 150 -19.99 19.42 -18.24
C HIS A 150 -20.78 20.20 -19.29
N MET A 151 -20.18 20.53 -20.44
CA MET A 151 -20.88 21.23 -21.53
C MET A 151 -22.09 20.42 -22.05
N LEU A 152 -21.93 19.11 -22.27
CA LEU A 152 -23.05 18.22 -22.62
C LEU A 152 -24.18 18.26 -21.57
N LYS A 153 -23.84 18.24 -20.28
CA LYS A 153 -24.82 18.29 -19.18
C LYS A 153 -25.57 19.62 -19.12
N GLU A 154 -24.88 20.77 -19.18
CA GLU A 154 -25.50 22.09 -19.09
C GLU A 154 -25.96 22.66 -20.47
N ARG A 155 -26.08 21.78 -21.47
CA ARG A 155 -26.51 22.04 -22.86
C ARG A 155 -25.73 23.16 -23.56
N ILE A 156 -24.42 23.21 -23.35
CA ILE A 156 -23.51 24.09 -24.08
C ILE A 156 -22.99 23.31 -25.30
N LEU A 157 -23.12 23.86 -26.50
CA LEU A 157 -22.57 23.28 -27.72
C LEU A 157 -21.03 23.24 -27.63
N LEU A 158 -20.41 22.15 -28.08
CA LEU A 158 -18.95 22.05 -28.05
C LEU A 158 -18.33 22.99 -29.10
N PRO A 159 -17.27 23.75 -28.76
CA PRO A 159 -16.54 24.56 -29.73
C PRO A 159 -15.64 23.69 -30.61
N GLY A 160 -14.93 24.30 -31.58
CA GLY A 160 -13.84 23.62 -32.26
C GLY A 160 -12.79 23.08 -31.28
N MET A 161 -12.30 21.85 -31.50
CA MET A 161 -11.44 21.11 -30.57
C MET A 161 -10.21 21.91 -30.11
N THR A 162 -9.60 22.69 -31.00
CA THR A 162 -8.45 23.58 -30.73
C THR A 162 -8.79 24.68 -29.74
N VAL A 163 -10.02 25.20 -29.73
CA VAL A 163 -10.49 26.24 -28.80
C VAL A 163 -10.57 25.67 -27.38
N LEU A 164 -11.14 24.46 -27.23
CA LEU A 164 -11.22 23.80 -25.92
C LEU A 164 -9.84 23.37 -25.39
N VAL A 165 -8.96 22.87 -26.27
CA VAL A 165 -7.55 22.58 -25.92
C VAL A 165 -6.84 23.86 -25.43
N ARG A 166 -7.04 24.99 -26.14
CA ARG A 166 -6.45 26.28 -25.76
C ARG A 166 -6.99 26.77 -24.41
N LEU A 167 -8.31 26.77 -24.20
CA LEU A 167 -8.94 27.18 -22.93
C LEU A 167 -8.42 26.35 -21.75
N VAL A 168 -8.40 25.01 -21.87
CA VAL A 168 -7.89 24.14 -20.80
C VAL A 168 -6.41 24.41 -20.52
N GLY A 169 -5.60 24.66 -21.56
CA GLY A 169 -4.19 25.04 -21.43
C GLY A 169 -3.97 26.40 -20.75
N GLU A 170 -4.74 27.42 -21.12
CA GLU A 170 -4.73 28.78 -20.55
C GLU A 170 -5.13 28.75 -19.06
N VAL A 171 -6.29 28.17 -18.74
CA VAL A 171 -6.81 28.13 -17.36
C VAL A 171 -5.88 27.33 -16.45
N ARG A 172 -5.40 26.17 -16.93
CA ARG A 172 -4.44 25.35 -16.18
C ARG A 172 -3.13 26.11 -15.97
N ARG A 173 -2.68 26.97 -16.89
CA ARG A 173 -1.49 27.81 -16.68
C ARG A 173 -1.75 28.86 -15.60
N ALA A 174 -2.78 29.70 -15.79
CA ALA A 174 -3.10 30.82 -14.92
C ALA A 174 -3.35 30.40 -13.45
N GLU A 175 -4.13 29.34 -13.21
CA GLU A 175 -4.41 28.89 -11.84
C GLU A 175 -3.18 28.27 -11.14
N ASN A 176 -2.28 27.60 -11.89
CA ASN A 176 -1.03 27.12 -11.31
C ASN A 176 -0.06 28.28 -11.04
N GLU A 177 0.02 29.28 -11.92
CA GLU A 177 0.82 30.50 -11.69
C GLU A 177 0.32 31.28 -10.46
N ARG A 178 -0.99 31.49 -10.34
CA ARG A 178 -1.66 32.06 -9.16
C ARG A 178 -1.35 31.27 -7.88
N LEU A 179 -1.40 29.94 -7.94
CA LEU A 179 -1.08 29.07 -6.80
C LEU A 179 0.39 29.16 -6.39
N HIS A 180 1.31 29.18 -7.36
CA HIS A 180 2.73 29.37 -7.10
C HIS A 180 3.00 30.74 -6.46
N ALA A 181 2.42 31.81 -7.01
CA ALA A 181 2.57 33.17 -6.49
C ALA A 181 2.02 33.31 -5.07
N LEU A 182 0.86 32.71 -4.76
CA LEU A 182 0.27 32.71 -3.42
C LEU A 182 1.19 32.04 -2.40
N LEU A 183 1.74 30.86 -2.70
CA LEU A 183 2.65 30.16 -1.80
C LEU A 183 4.02 30.85 -1.69
N SER A 184 4.53 31.39 -2.80
CA SER A 184 5.80 32.14 -2.86
C SER A 184 5.75 33.44 -2.05
N GLY A 185 4.65 34.18 -2.14
CA GLY A 185 4.42 35.43 -1.40
C GLY A 185 4.16 35.26 0.10
N ARG A 186 3.98 34.01 0.58
CA ARG A 186 3.91 33.68 2.01
C ARG A 186 5.30 33.44 2.64
N LEU A 187 6.37 33.41 1.86
CA LEU A 187 7.75 33.20 2.34
C LEU A 187 8.41 34.52 2.73
N SER A 188 9.02 34.60 3.91
CA SER A 188 9.95 35.69 4.23
C SER A 188 11.21 35.62 3.36
N ALA A 189 11.95 36.73 3.24
CA ALA A 189 13.22 36.75 2.49
C ALA A 189 14.24 35.73 3.04
N GLU A 190 14.31 35.60 4.37
CA GLU A 190 15.17 34.65 5.09
C GLU A 190 14.76 33.20 4.81
N MET A 191 13.46 32.89 4.95
CA MET A 191 12.86 31.59 4.62
C MET A 191 13.17 31.21 3.17
N ARG A 192 12.99 32.14 2.23
CA ARG A 192 13.27 31.94 0.81
C ARG A 192 14.76 31.65 0.57
N ALA A 193 15.65 32.40 1.19
CA ALA A 193 17.09 32.20 1.09
C ALA A 193 17.53 30.84 1.67
N ALA A 194 17.00 30.44 2.83
CA ALA A 194 17.26 29.14 3.45
C ALA A 194 16.81 27.99 2.55
N LEU A 195 15.56 28.04 2.06
CA LEU A 195 15.00 27.03 1.14
C LEU A 195 15.80 26.92 -0.17
N MET A 196 16.22 28.04 -0.76
CA MET A 196 17.08 28.06 -1.95
C MET A 196 18.49 27.52 -1.66
N GLY A 197 19.03 27.79 -0.46
CA GLY A 197 20.30 27.26 0.03
C GLY A 197 20.36 25.72 0.03
N LEU A 198 19.23 25.04 0.26
CA LEU A 198 19.14 23.57 0.19
C LEU A 198 19.50 23.00 -1.20
N LEU A 199 19.48 23.81 -2.26
CA LEU A 199 19.83 23.40 -3.62
C LEU A 199 21.34 23.50 -3.92
N ALA A 200 22.12 24.14 -3.05
CA ALA A 200 23.57 24.20 -3.14
C ALA A 200 24.22 22.86 -2.73
N VAL A 201 25.39 22.56 -3.31
CA VAL A 201 26.25 21.45 -2.91
C VAL A 201 27.41 22.05 -2.12
N PRO A 202 27.54 21.80 -0.80
CA PRO A 202 28.64 22.36 -0.02
C PRO A 202 30.01 21.80 -0.46
N ASP A 203 31.07 22.55 -0.19
CA ASP A 203 32.42 22.17 -0.60
C ASP A 203 32.86 20.80 -0.05
N GLY A 204 33.55 20.05 -0.90
CA GLY A 204 33.93 18.65 -0.64
C GLY A 204 32.76 17.64 -0.57
N LYS A 205 31.50 18.05 -0.74
CA LYS A 205 30.35 17.14 -0.82
C LYS A 205 30.04 16.75 -2.27
N ARG A 206 29.23 15.70 -2.44
CA ARG A 206 28.76 15.20 -3.75
C ARG A 206 27.23 15.24 -3.90
N ARG A 207 26.54 15.90 -2.97
CA ARG A 207 25.07 15.94 -2.80
C ARG A 207 24.71 17.29 -2.20
N SER A 208 23.54 17.83 -2.56
CA SER A 208 23.03 19.07 -1.96
C SER A 208 22.43 18.79 -0.59
N GLU A 209 22.17 19.85 0.19
CA GLU A 209 21.54 19.71 1.49
C GLU A 209 20.10 19.18 1.39
N LEU A 210 19.32 19.57 0.36
CA LEU A 210 18.03 18.94 0.06
C LEU A 210 18.15 17.42 -0.16
N GLU A 211 19.18 16.99 -0.90
CA GLU A 211 19.45 15.57 -1.13
C GLU A 211 19.88 14.87 0.15
N ARG A 212 20.55 15.55 1.10
CA ARG A 212 20.81 15.02 2.45
C ARG A 212 19.52 14.88 3.26
N LEU A 213 18.72 15.93 3.36
CA LEU A 213 17.51 15.97 4.19
C LEU A 213 16.39 15.04 3.70
N ARG A 214 16.31 14.75 2.40
CA ARG A 214 15.38 13.73 1.84
C ARG A 214 15.92 12.30 1.83
N THR A 215 17.18 12.07 2.22
CA THR A 215 17.79 10.73 2.23
C THR A 215 17.36 9.94 3.48
N ALA A 216 16.24 9.23 3.40
CA ALA A 216 15.71 8.41 4.51
C ALA A 216 16.69 7.30 5.00
N PRO A 217 16.70 6.97 6.30
CA PRO A 217 17.56 5.95 6.92
C PRO A 217 17.44 4.53 6.33
N THR A 218 18.50 3.73 6.47
CA THR A 218 18.57 2.33 5.98
C THR A 218 18.90 1.29 7.04
N LYS A 219 19.26 1.71 8.27
CA LYS A 219 19.71 0.83 9.36
C LYS A 219 19.21 1.38 10.70
N ALA A 220 18.59 0.55 11.52
CA ALA A 220 18.28 0.93 12.91
C ALA A 220 19.49 0.70 13.84
N SER A 221 19.83 1.72 14.63
CA SER A 221 20.76 1.66 15.77
C SER A 221 20.52 2.89 16.66
N GLY A 222 20.96 2.86 17.93
CA GLY A 222 20.82 4.05 18.80
C GLY A 222 21.56 5.28 18.26
N ARG A 223 22.68 5.09 17.55
CA ARG A 223 23.43 6.18 16.91
C ARG A 223 22.69 6.76 15.71
N VAL A 224 22.11 5.91 14.86
CA VAL A 224 21.29 6.38 13.72
C VAL A 224 20.03 7.08 14.23
N LEU A 225 19.37 6.59 15.28
CA LEU A 225 18.22 7.31 15.85
C LEU A 225 18.62 8.72 16.35
N ALA A 226 19.81 8.88 16.94
CA ALA A 226 20.37 10.19 17.30
C ALA A 226 20.99 10.97 16.10
N GLU A 227 21.03 10.40 14.90
CA GLU A 227 21.29 11.10 13.64
C GLU A 227 19.96 11.59 13.03
N GLU A 228 18.94 10.74 12.99
CA GLU A 228 17.59 11.09 12.50
C GLU A 228 16.89 12.13 13.37
N LEU A 229 16.98 12.06 14.70
CA LEU A 229 16.41 13.08 15.59
C LEU A 229 17.07 14.46 15.41
N ARG A 230 18.34 14.53 14.95
CA ARG A 230 18.94 15.80 14.54
C ARG A 230 18.42 16.25 13.17
N ARG A 231 18.29 15.33 12.20
CA ARG A 231 17.64 15.61 10.91
C ARG A 231 16.21 16.15 11.08
N VAL A 232 15.41 15.62 12.02
CA VAL A 232 14.07 16.16 12.35
C VAL A 232 14.16 17.60 12.86
N ALA A 233 15.08 17.88 13.79
CA ALA A 233 15.29 19.25 14.30
C ALA A 233 15.75 20.22 13.19
N GLU A 234 16.79 19.85 12.43
CA GLU A 234 17.31 20.63 11.30
C GLU A 234 16.25 20.93 10.23
N ILE A 235 15.26 20.05 10.04
CA ILE A 235 14.15 20.26 9.11
C ILE A 235 13.07 21.14 9.74
N ALA A 236 12.74 20.96 11.02
CA ALA A 236 11.76 21.78 11.73
C ALA A 236 12.24 23.23 11.96
N GLU A 237 13.55 23.44 12.10
CA GLU A 237 14.20 24.76 12.16
C GLU A 237 14.02 25.57 10.86
N LEU A 238 13.70 24.93 9.73
CA LEU A 238 13.32 25.63 8.49
C LEU A 238 11.91 26.24 8.58
N GLY A 239 11.08 25.87 9.56
CA GLY A 239 9.79 26.50 9.84
C GLY A 239 8.72 26.39 8.73
N ALA A 240 8.91 25.51 7.74
CA ALA A 240 8.08 25.42 6.55
C ALA A 240 6.62 25.08 6.89
N GLY A 241 6.39 24.28 7.94
CA GLY A 241 5.08 23.89 8.48
C GLY A 241 4.28 25.02 9.11
N GLN A 242 4.97 26.09 9.55
CA GLN A 242 4.34 27.26 10.18
C GLN A 242 3.73 28.24 9.16
N VAL A 243 4.15 28.15 7.90
CA VAL A 243 3.63 28.99 6.81
C VAL A 243 2.15 28.66 6.54
N ALA A 244 1.28 29.67 6.50
CA ALA A 244 -0.13 29.46 6.17
C ALA A 244 -0.29 29.15 4.66
N THR A 245 -0.82 27.96 4.34
CA THR A 245 -1.00 27.49 2.95
C THR A 245 -2.37 27.78 2.36
N ASP A 246 -3.34 28.18 3.17
CA ASP A 246 -4.73 28.40 2.74
C ASP A 246 -4.84 29.55 1.71
N PRO A 247 -5.75 29.42 0.72
CA PRO A 247 -6.74 28.36 0.51
C PRO A 247 -6.27 27.26 -0.48
N VAL A 248 -4.98 26.93 -0.52
CA VAL A 248 -4.43 25.92 -1.45
C VAL A 248 -4.74 24.49 -0.96
N PRO A 249 -5.45 23.65 -1.73
CA PRO A 249 -5.83 22.31 -1.28
C PRO A 249 -4.62 21.39 -1.05
N ALA A 250 -4.70 20.51 -0.05
CA ALA A 250 -3.62 19.59 0.32
C ALA A 250 -3.15 18.70 -0.85
N VAL A 251 -4.04 18.34 -1.79
CA VAL A 251 -3.73 17.62 -3.02
C VAL A 251 -2.70 18.35 -3.89
N LYS A 252 -2.73 19.69 -3.93
CA LYS A 252 -1.77 20.52 -4.66
C LYS A 252 -0.42 20.59 -3.96
N LEU A 253 -0.42 20.75 -2.64
CA LEU A 253 0.80 20.72 -1.82
C LEU A 253 1.50 19.35 -1.99
N GLY A 254 0.74 18.25 -1.94
CA GLY A 254 1.26 16.90 -2.21
C GLY A 254 1.85 16.73 -3.61
N ALA A 255 1.25 17.33 -4.65
CA ALA A 255 1.79 17.30 -6.01
C ALA A 255 3.10 18.10 -6.14
N LEU A 256 3.18 19.30 -5.55
CA LEU A 256 4.40 20.11 -5.50
C LEU A 256 5.52 19.43 -4.71
N ALA A 257 5.20 18.87 -3.54
CA ALA A 257 6.14 18.10 -2.72
C ALA A 257 6.69 16.90 -3.51
N ARG A 258 5.83 16.13 -4.16
CA ARG A 258 6.23 14.97 -5.00
C ARG A 258 7.17 15.38 -6.13
N TYR A 259 6.91 16.51 -6.79
CA TYR A 259 7.83 17.07 -7.81
C TYR A 259 9.22 17.37 -7.20
N GLY A 260 9.29 18.08 -6.06
CA GLY A 260 10.57 18.44 -5.45
C GLY A 260 11.34 17.27 -4.81
N LEU A 261 10.64 16.22 -4.38
CA LEU A 261 11.25 14.97 -3.92
C LEU A 261 11.87 14.17 -5.07
N ALA A 262 11.25 14.16 -6.25
CA ALA A 262 11.76 13.46 -7.44
C ALA A 262 12.84 14.26 -8.20
N ALA A 263 12.68 15.57 -8.31
CA ALA A 263 13.56 16.43 -9.11
C ALA A 263 15.00 16.49 -8.58
N LYS A 264 15.95 16.77 -9.47
CA LYS A 264 17.35 17.07 -9.11
C LYS A 264 17.48 18.53 -8.70
N ALA A 265 18.43 18.84 -7.81
CA ALA A 265 18.69 20.20 -7.33
C ALA A 265 19.15 21.20 -8.41
N ARG A 266 19.51 20.73 -9.61
CA ARG A 266 19.66 21.59 -10.80
C ARG A 266 18.29 21.95 -11.40
N THR A 267 17.47 20.95 -11.73
CA THR A 267 16.10 21.14 -12.24
C THR A 267 15.25 22.06 -11.36
N LEU A 268 15.43 22.01 -10.03
CA LEU A 268 14.77 22.90 -9.09
C LEU A 268 15.31 24.35 -9.12
N ARG A 269 16.60 24.55 -9.40
CA ARG A 269 17.18 25.89 -9.65
C ARG A 269 16.72 26.49 -10.97
N ASP A 270 16.52 25.64 -11.97
CA ASP A 270 16.08 26.04 -13.32
C ASP A 270 14.56 26.38 -13.39
N LEU A 271 13.83 26.33 -12.27
CA LEU A 271 12.42 26.73 -12.16
C LEU A 271 12.24 28.25 -12.06
N ALA A 272 11.15 28.77 -12.63
CA ALA A 272 10.68 30.14 -12.39
C ALA A 272 10.48 30.43 -10.88
N ALA A 273 10.81 31.65 -10.45
CA ALA A 273 11.03 31.99 -9.05
C ALA A 273 9.89 31.60 -8.09
N ASP A 274 8.63 31.87 -8.44
CA ASP A 274 7.49 31.52 -7.58
C ASP A 274 7.21 30.02 -7.55
N ARG A 275 7.34 29.34 -8.69
CA ARG A 275 7.22 27.89 -8.78
C ARG A 275 8.34 27.19 -7.98
N GLN A 276 9.54 27.76 -7.96
CA GLN A 276 10.65 27.30 -7.13
C GLN A 276 10.30 27.43 -5.64
N GLY A 277 9.90 28.62 -5.18
CA GLY A 277 9.51 28.87 -3.79
C GLY A 277 8.37 27.96 -3.31
N ALA A 278 7.30 27.86 -4.10
CA ALA A 278 6.15 27.01 -3.81
C ALA A 278 6.51 25.50 -3.76
N THR A 279 7.35 25.03 -4.70
CA THR A 279 7.84 23.65 -4.71
C THR A 279 8.70 23.32 -3.49
N LEU A 280 9.63 24.21 -3.13
CA LEU A 280 10.52 24.02 -1.99
C LEU A 280 9.76 24.05 -0.66
N LEU A 281 8.83 25.00 -0.49
CA LEU A 281 7.92 25.05 0.67
C LEU A 281 7.17 23.72 0.84
N ALA A 282 6.49 23.26 -0.21
CA ALA A 282 5.74 22.01 -0.16
C ALA A 282 6.62 20.79 0.12
N THR A 283 7.83 20.75 -0.45
CA THR A 283 8.80 19.66 -0.23
C THR A 283 9.30 19.64 1.22
N VAL A 284 9.67 20.78 1.80
CA VAL A 284 10.16 20.83 3.18
C VAL A 284 9.03 20.54 4.19
N ARG A 285 7.81 21.04 3.97
CA ARG A 285 6.63 20.63 4.77
C ARG A 285 6.40 19.12 4.78
N HIS A 286 6.56 18.46 3.63
CA HIS A 286 6.49 17.00 3.58
C HIS A 286 7.66 16.34 4.32
N LEU A 287 8.87 16.90 4.25
CA LEU A 287 10.05 16.37 4.95
C LEU A 287 9.97 16.55 6.48
N GLU A 288 9.30 17.59 6.99
CA GLU A 288 9.00 17.72 8.42
C GLU A 288 8.23 16.47 8.92
N THR A 289 7.10 16.17 8.29
CA THR A 289 6.29 14.98 8.58
C THR A 289 7.04 13.67 8.34
N ALA A 290 7.67 13.51 7.17
CA ALA A 290 8.34 12.27 6.79
C ALA A 290 9.58 11.96 7.67
N SER A 291 10.29 12.98 8.16
CA SER A 291 11.44 12.78 9.06
C SER A 291 11.04 12.29 10.45
N VAL A 292 9.89 12.74 10.98
CA VAL A 292 9.31 12.20 12.23
C VAL A 292 8.92 10.73 12.04
N ASP A 293 8.31 10.38 10.91
CA ASP A 293 7.96 9.00 10.59
C ASP A 293 9.21 8.11 10.39
N ASP A 294 10.25 8.59 9.70
CA ASP A 294 11.56 7.93 9.57
C ASP A 294 12.17 7.63 10.95
N ALA A 295 12.19 8.61 11.85
CA ALA A 295 12.76 8.46 13.19
C ALA A 295 11.99 7.43 14.03
N LEU A 296 10.66 7.38 13.93
CA LEU A 296 9.81 6.43 14.65
C LEU A 296 9.83 5.02 14.03
N ASP A 297 9.97 4.88 12.71
CA ASP A 297 10.22 3.60 12.05
C ASP A 297 11.62 3.04 12.40
N VAL A 298 12.62 3.92 12.58
CA VAL A 298 13.93 3.55 13.16
C VAL A 298 13.79 3.11 14.62
N LEU A 299 12.97 3.79 15.43
CA LEU A 299 12.72 3.42 16.84
C LEU A 299 12.04 2.04 16.96
N ASP A 300 10.98 1.78 16.20
CA ASP A 300 10.31 0.47 16.19
C ASP A 300 11.26 -0.65 15.75
N LEU A 301 12.08 -0.43 14.72
CA LEU A 301 13.04 -1.42 14.26
C LEU A 301 14.21 -1.60 15.25
N LEU A 302 14.64 -0.54 15.92
CA LEU A 302 15.67 -0.57 16.96
C LEU A 302 15.19 -1.42 18.15
N ILE A 303 13.99 -1.15 18.65
CA ILE A 303 13.41 -1.88 19.79
C ILE A 303 13.15 -3.35 19.40
N SER A 304 12.44 -3.60 18.30
CA SER A 304 12.06 -4.97 17.91
C SER A 304 13.25 -5.86 17.53
N SER A 305 14.26 -5.35 16.80
CA SER A 305 15.32 -6.20 16.24
C SER A 305 16.65 -6.21 17.02
N ASN A 306 17.04 -5.07 17.61
CA ASN A 306 18.34 -4.90 18.27
C ASN A 306 18.26 -4.94 19.81
N LEU A 307 17.10 -4.59 20.39
CA LEU A 307 16.84 -4.73 21.82
C LEU A 307 16.12 -6.06 22.10
N LEU A 308 14.81 -6.15 21.83
CA LEU A 308 13.97 -7.32 22.15
C LEU A 308 14.52 -8.62 21.57
N ALA A 309 14.55 -8.76 20.23
CA ALA A 309 15.01 -9.98 19.57
C ALA A 309 16.51 -10.26 19.75
N ARG A 310 17.29 -9.39 20.42
CA ARG A 310 18.70 -9.67 20.78
C ARG A 310 18.86 -10.03 22.25
N ALA A 311 18.02 -9.51 23.14
CA ALA A 311 17.90 -9.96 24.52
C ALA A 311 17.30 -11.39 24.58
N GLU A 312 16.24 -11.65 23.81
CA GLU A 312 15.64 -12.99 23.67
C GLU A 312 16.65 -14.04 23.19
N ARG A 313 17.47 -13.71 22.17
CA ARG A 313 18.56 -14.59 21.70
C ARG A 313 19.68 -14.75 22.71
N ALA A 314 19.97 -13.75 23.53
CA ALA A 314 20.97 -13.87 24.59
C ALA A 314 20.47 -14.79 25.72
N GLY A 315 19.23 -14.59 26.19
CA GLY A 315 18.61 -15.48 27.17
C GLY A 315 18.53 -16.93 26.69
N LYS A 316 18.07 -17.16 25.45
CA LYS A 316 18.06 -18.51 24.84
C LYS A 316 19.46 -19.10 24.68
N ALA A 317 20.48 -18.29 24.37
CA ALA A 317 21.86 -18.76 24.30
C ALA A 317 22.42 -19.13 25.68
N GLU A 318 22.08 -18.39 26.73
CA GLU A 318 22.51 -18.73 28.10
C GLU A 318 21.78 -19.97 28.63
N GLN A 319 20.47 -20.08 28.41
CA GLN A 319 19.71 -21.31 28.68
C GLN A 319 20.34 -22.53 27.98
N LEU A 320 20.75 -22.41 26.72
CA LEU A 320 21.46 -23.46 25.98
C LEU A 320 22.88 -23.74 26.53
N ARG A 321 23.63 -22.72 26.97
CA ARG A 321 24.92 -22.88 27.65
C ARG A 321 24.78 -23.62 28.98
N THR A 322 23.67 -23.42 29.69
CA THR A 322 23.41 -24.03 30.99
C THR A 322 22.72 -25.40 30.91
N PHE A 323 22.09 -25.72 29.77
CA PHE A 323 21.43 -27.01 29.52
C PHE A 323 22.28 -28.27 29.86
N PRO A 324 23.61 -28.33 29.63
CA PRO A 324 24.44 -29.45 30.08
C PRO A 324 24.53 -29.59 31.60
N ARG A 325 24.59 -28.48 32.35
CA ARG A 325 24.57 -28.47 33.82
C ARG A 325 23.21 -28.95 34.33
N LEU A 326 22.13 -28.45 33.74
CA LEU A 326 20.76 -28.88 34.05
C LEU A 326 20.57 -30.38 33.77
N ARG A 327 21.00 -30.87 32.60
CA ARG A 327 20.93 -32.31 32.25
C ARG A 327 21.73 -33.20 33.21
N LYS A 328 22.88 -32.73 33.72
CA LYS A 328 23.64 -33.45 34.74
C LYS A 328 22.86 -33.53 36.06
N ALA A 329 22.36 -32.39 36.56
CA ALA A 329 21.59 -32.33 37.80
C ALA A 329 20.29 -33.15 37.72
N ALA A 330 19.54 -33.03 36.62
CA ALA A 330 18.34 -33.82 36.37
C ALA A 330 18.63 -35.33 36.31
N ARG A 331 19.77 -35.77 35.75
CA ARG A 331 20.17 -37.19 35.80
C ARG A 331 20.53 -37.64 37.21
N THR A 332 21.19 -36.80 37.99
CA THR A 332 21.50 -37.07 39.41
C THR A 332 20.23 -37.21 40.26
N MET A 333 19.21 -36.37 40.02
CA MET A 333 17.90 -36.53 40.66
C MET A 333 17.15 -37.77 40.14
N ALA A 334 17.19 -38.05 38.84
CA ALA A 334 16.54 -39.21 38.25
C ALA A 334 17.04 -40.52 38.88
N SER A 335 18.36 -40.71 39.03
CA SER A 335 18.87 -41.95 39.63
C SER A 335 18.63 -42.07 41.13
N ALA A 336 18.44 -40.97 41.87
CA ALA A 336 17.91 -41.04 43.24
C ALA A 336 16.41 -41.40 43.27
N MET A 337 15.64 -40.92 42.29
CA MET A 337 14.22 -41.24 42.14
C MET A 337 14.00 -42.68 41.64
N GLU A 338 14.86 -43.20 40.77
CA GLU A 338 14.85 -44.60 40.32
C GLU A 338 15.00 -45.57 41.50
N VAL A 339 15.89 -45.26 42.46
CA VAL A 339 16.02 -46.01 43.72
C VAL A 339 14.74 -45.90 44.56
N LEU A 340 14.22 -44.68 44.75
CA LEU A 340 13.00 -44.45 45.55
C LEU A 340 11.76 -45.17 44.98
N MET A 341 11.61 -45.19 43.66
CA MET A 341 10.50 -45.86 42.96
C MET A 341 10.69 -47.38 42.85
N ALA A 342 11.89 -47.91 43.11
CA ALA A 342 12.17 -49.34 43.20
C ALA A 342 11.96 -49.91 44.63
N VAL A 343 11.69 -49.05 45.62
CA VAL A 343 11.26 -49.47 46.96
C VAL A 343 9.85 -50.05 46.87
N PRO A 344 9.60 -51.28 47.37
CA PRO A 344 8.26 -51.84 47.39
C PRO A 344 7.35 -51.05 48.35
N GLU A 345 6.07 -50.94 48.02
CA GLU A 345 5.07 -50.28 48.88
C GLU A 345 4.99 -50.94 50.26
N ALA A 346 4.88 -50.12 51.30
CA ALA A 346 4.82 -50.62 52.67
C ALA A 346 3.43 -51.22 52.97
N THR A 347 3.41 -52.52 53.25
CA THR A 347 2.21 -53.24 53.71
C THR A 347 2.22 -53.41 55.23
N GLU A 348 1.10 -53.82 55.83
CA GLU A 348 0.99 -54.08 57.28
C GLU A 348 2.01 -55.13 57.77
N GLU A 349 2.43 -56.05 56.90
CA GLU A 349 3.44 -57.08 57.17
C GLU A 349 4.88 -56.60 56.91
N ARG A 350 5.09 -55.44 56.27
CA ARG A 350 6.40 -55.00 55.78
C ARG A 350 6.62 -53.49 55.87
N LEU A 351 6.93 -53.04 57.09
CA LEU A 351 7.42 -51.69 57.35
C LEU A 351 8.77 -51.47 56.66
N VAL A 352 8.83 -50.51 55.73
CA VAL A 352 10.08 -50.04 55.12
C VAL A 352 10.66 -48.89 55.95
N SER A 353 11.92 -49.01 56.39
CA SER A 353 12.55 -47.91 57.15
C SER A 353 12.99 -46.78 56.23
N LEU A 354 12.58 -45.54 56.57
CA LEU A 354 13.05 -44.32 55.90
C LEU A 354 14.59 -44.22 55.90
N VAL A 355 15.26 -44.78 56.90
CA VAL A 355 16.73 -44.81 57.02
C VAL A 355 17.36 -45.75 55.99
N GLU A 356 16.72 -46.90 55.71
CA GLU A 356 17.18 -47.87 54.71
C GLU A 356 17.04 -47.31 53.29
N VAL A 357 15.91 -46.64 53.01
CA VAL A 357 15.67 -45.95 51.73
C VAL A 357 16.70 -44.84 51.50
N TRP A 358 16.98 -44.00 52.50
CA TRP A 358 18.02 -42.97 52.38
C TRP A 358 19.42 -43.56 52.19
N LYS A 359 19.74 -44.68 52.84
CA LYS A 359 21.02 -45.37 52.66
C LYS A 359 21.17 -45.94 51.24
N ALA A 360 20.14 -46.58 50.71
CA ALA A 360 20.14 -47.07 49.33
C ALA A 360 20.27 -45.93 48.30
N ILE A 361 19.66 -44.77 48.55
CA ILE A 361 19.85 -43.57 47.71
C ILE A 361 21.29 -43.06 47.82
N GLU A 362 21.88 -43.02 49.02
CA GLU A 362 23.24 -42.52 49.27
C GLU A 362 24.34 -43.39 48.62
N GLU A 363 24.12 -44.71 48.53
CA GLU A 363 25.00 -45.65 47.81
C GLU A 363 25.06 -45.35 46.29
N VAL A 364 24.02 -44.75 45.70
CA VAL A 364 23.97 -44.35 44.28
C VAL A 364 24.30 -42.87 44.07
N VAL A 365 23.86 -41.99 44.98
CA VAL A 365 24.05 -40.54 44.93
C VAL A 365 24.30 -39.98 46.35
N PRO A 366 25.55 -39.60 46.69
CA PRO A 366 25.86 -38.94 47.96
C PRO A 366 24.98 -37.71 48.23
N ARG A 367 24.49 -37.55 49.47
CA ARG A 367 23.44 -36.58 49.84
C ARG A 367 23.77 -35.14 49.45
N GLU A 368 25.03 -34.72 49.56
CA GLU A 368 25.53 -33.41 49.13
C GLU A 368 25.37 -33.16 47.62
N LYS A 369 25.63 -34.19 46.80
CA LYS A 369 25.50 -34.12 45.34
C LYS A 369 24.02 -34.12 44.92
N LEU A 370 23.17 -34.81 45.66
CA LEU A 370 21.72 -34.73 45.46
C LEU A 370 21.18 -33.35 45.84
N ALA A 371 21.59 -32.79 46.99
CA ALA A 371 21.22 -31.43 47.40
C ALA A 371 21.64 -30.38 46.36
N SER A 372 22.91 -30.39 45.93
CA SER A 372 23.41 -29.46 44.90
C SER A 372 22.76 -29.67 43.52
N ALA A 373 22.31 -30.89 43.21
CA ALA A 373 21.49 -31.16 42.03
C ALA A 373 20.08 -30.56 42.15
N VAL A 374 19.42 -30.72 43.30
CA VAL A 374 18.11 -30.12 43.60
C VAL A 374 18.19 -28.59 43.56
N GLU A 375 19.17 -27.96 44.21
CA GLU A 375 19.44 -26.52 44.12
C GLU A 375 19.65 -26.07 42.67
N THR A 376 20.45 -26.83 41.91
CA THR A 376 20.71 -26.53 40.49
C THR A 376 19.43 -26.63 39.66
N VAL A 377 18.56 -27.62 39.88
CA VAL A 377 17.28 -27.74 39.15
C VAL A 377 16.31 -26.64 39.59
N ALA A 378 16.18 -26.37 40.89
CA ALA A 378 15.34 -25.31 41.43
C ALA A 378 15.73 -23.90 40.90
N ALA A 379 17.02 -23.66 40.66
CA ALA A 379 17.51 -22.42 40.04
C ALA A 379 17.22 -22.30 38.53
N PHE A 380 16.75 -23.36 37.86
CA PHE A 380 16.44 -23.35 36.42
C PHE A 380 15.01 -23.73 36.05
N VAL A 381 14.22 -24.30 36.96
CA VAL A 381 12.77 -24.47 36.80
C VAL A 381 12.10 -23.12 37.08
N PRO A 382 11.46 -22.47 36.09
CA PRO A 382 10.68 -21.26 36.35
C PRO A 382 9.44 -21.66 37.15
N THR A 383 9.23 -21.03 38.31
CA THR A 383 8.01 -21.23 39.13
C THR A 383 6.75 -20.72 38.43
N THR A 384 6.90 -19.76 37.51
CA THR A 384 5.83 -19.15 36.71
C THR A 384 6.33 -18.80 35.29
N ASP A 385 5.41 -18.57 34.35
CA ASP A 385 5.73 -18.00 33.02
C ASP A 385 6.36 -16.59 33.13
N ASP A 386 6.14 -15.85 34.22
CA ASP A 386 6.71 -14.52 34.43
C ASP A 386 8.21 -14.59 34.81
N ASP A 387 8.66 -15.69 35.42
CA ASP A 387 10.09 -15.95 35.71
C ASP A 387 10.89 -16.18 34.41
N ALA A 388 10.29 -16.88 33.44
CA ALA A 388 10.85 -16.99 32.08
C ALA A 388 10.88 -15.63 31.36
N ALA A 389 9.93 -14.74 31.66
CA ALA A 389 9.94 -13.37 31.18
C ALA A 389 10.99 -12.48 31.87
N ALA A 390 11.35 -12.78 33.13
CA ALA A 390 12.39 -12.07 33.87
C ALA A 390 13.79 -12.23 33.25
N GLN A 391 14.17 -13.46 32.85
CA GLN A 391 15.52 -13.74 32.34
C GLN A 391 15.85 -12.92 31.08
N TRP A 392 14.96 -12.84 30.10
CA TRP A 392 15.23 -12.04 28.90
C TRP A 392 15.11 -10.53 29.16
N ARG A 393 14.28 -10.10 30.13
CA ARG A 393 14.22 -8.69 30.57
C ARG A 393 15.53 -8.27 31.27
N ALA A 394 16.18 -9.13 32.04
CA ALA A 394 17.53 -8.87 32.57
C ALA A 394 18.57 -8.69 31.45
N GLU A 395 18.53 -9.52 30.40
CA GLU A 395 19.35 -9.34 29.18
C GLU A 395 19.01 -8.08 28.37
N LEU A 396 17.82 -7.50 28.57
CA LEU A 396 17.44 -6.20 28.03
C LEU A 396 18.06 -5.06 28.86
N VAL A 397 18.07 -5.14 30.21
CA VAL A 397 18.69 -4.12 31.11
C VAL A 397 20.14 -3.85 30.72
N LYS A 398 20.91 -4.91 30.41
CA LYS A 398 22.31 -4.82 29.94
C LYS A 398 22.49 -3.99 28.66
N ARG A 399 21.43 -3.64 27.93
CA ARG A 399 21.45 -2.83 26.69
C ARG A 399 21.24 -1.33 26.91
N TYR A 400 21.00 -0.90 28.15
CA TYR A 400 20.67 0.48 28.55
C TYR A 400 21.47 1.60 27.86
N ARG A 401 22.80 1.44 27.69
CA ARG A 401 23.66 2.42 26.99
C ARG A 401 23.21 2.73 25.56
N THR A 402 22.44 1.84 24.93
CA THR A 402 21.85 2.05 23.59
C THR A 402 20.70 3.07 23.63
N VAL A 403 19.97 3.13 24.76
CA VAL A 403 18.77 3.97 24.97
C VAL A 403 19.14 5.32 25.59
N GLN A 404 20.09 5.31 26.53
CA GLN A 404 20.56 6.49 27.25
C GLN A 404 20.98 7.66 26.33
N GLY A 405 21.48 7.36 25.13
CA GLY A 405 21.90 8.36 24.14
C GLY A 405 20.78 9.08 23.39
N PHE A 406 19.56 8.52 23.32
CA PHE A 406 18.47 9.07 22.50
C PHE A 406 17.16 9.36 23.24
N ILE A 407 16.89 8.78 24.42
CA ILE A 407 15.56 8.88 25.06
C ILE A 407 15.16 10.32 25.42
N GLU A 408 16.10 11.18 25.78
CA GLU A 408 15.86 12.62 26.01
C GLU A 408 15.69 13.39 24.68
N PRO A 409 16.63 13.31 23.70
CA PRO A 409 16.42 13.84 22.34
C PRO A 409 15.09 13.45 21.68
N LEU A 410 14.62 12.23 21.93
CA LEU A 410 13.35 11.73 21.41
C LEU A 410 12.16 12.59 21.89
N LEU A 411 12.15 12.99 23.17
CA LEU A 411 11.07 13.80 23.75
C LEU A 411 11.24 15.31 23.55
N SER A 412 12.48 15.80 23.38
CA SER A 412 12.72 17.21 23.08
C SER A 412 12.41 17.55 21.62
N THR A 413 12.63 16.61 20.70
CA THR A 413 12.43 16.83 19.26
C THR A 413 11.04 16.41 18.79
N ILE A 414 10.51 15.26 19.23
CA ILE A 414 9.20 14.77 18.79
C ILE A 414 8.14 15.10 19.86
N ARG A 415 7.18 15.94 19.47
CA ARG A 415 6.05 16.33 20.33
C ARG A 415 5.01 15.20 20.40
N PHE A 416 5.14 14.36 21.42
CA PHE A 416 4.15 13.33 21.72
C PHE A 416 2.92 13.88 22.46
N ARG A 417 1.74 13.46 22.03
CA ARG A 417 0.49 13.50 22.80
C ARG A 417 0.05 12.07 23.15
N ALA A 418 -0.94 11.99 24.02
CA ALA A 418 -1.56 10.73 24.42
C ALA A 418 -3.07 10.92 24.55
N VAL A 419 -3.82 9.83 24.41
CA VAL A 419 -5.17 9.73 24.96
C VAL A 419 -5.08 9.40 26.46
N GLU A 420 -6.20 9.45 27.17
CA GLU A 420 -6.31 9.18 28.61
C GLU A 420 -5.47 7.98 29.08
N ALA A 421 -5.69 6.80 28.51
CA ALA A 421 -4.95 5.57 28.82
C ALA A 421 -3.43 5.64 28.54
N GLY A 422 -2.98 6.53 27.65
CA GLY A 422 -1.57 6.75 27.34
C GLY A 422 -0.90 7.85 28.18
N THR A 423 -1.66 8.66 28.92
CA THR A 423 -1.11 9.80 29.69
C THR A 423 -0.10 9.36 30.75
N VAL A 424 -0.42 8.32 31.51
CA VAL A 424 0.45 7.72 32.54
C VAL A 424 1.75 7.16 31.94
N VAL A 425 1.69 6.56 30.76
CA VAL A 425 2.87 6.08 30.02
C VAL A 425 3.75 7.25 29.60
N LEU A 426 3.16 8.31 29.03
CA LEU A 426 3.91 9.49 28.61
C LEU A 426 4.55 10.24 29.80
N ALA A 427 3.89 10.25 30.97
CA ALA A 427 4.46 10.77 32.21
C ALA A 427 5.66 9.93 32.69
N MET A 428 5.54 8.61 32.77
CA MET A 428 6.63 7.69 33.11
C MET A 428 7.84 7.86 32.18
N VAL A 429 7.59 8.02 30.89
CA VAL A 429 8.62 8.21 29.86
C VAL A 429 9.35 9.55 30.00
N ARG A 430 8.65 10.64 30.36
CA ARG A 430 9.27 11.93 30.70
C ARG A 430 10.16 11.82 31.94
N THR A 431 9.70 11.15 32.99
CA THR A 431 10.53 10.86 34.18
C THR A 431 11.78 10.05 33.82
N ALA A 432 11.62 8.99 33.03
CA ALA A 432 12.73 8.15 32.56
C ALA A 432 13.77 8.93 31.73
N ALA A 433 13.34 9.85 30.86
CA ALA A 433 14.23 10.70 30.08
C ALA A 433 15.09 11.61 30.98
N ALA A 434 14.47 12.31 31.94
CA ALA A 434 15.19 13.16 32.90
C ALA A 434 16.19 12.36 33.77
N MET A 435 15.85 11.12 34.13
CA MET A 435 16.76 10.22 34.85
C MET A 435 17.93 9.71 33.98
N ALA A 436 17.77 9.61 32.65
CA ALA A 436 18.69 8.86 31.79
C ALA A 436 20.15 9.36 31.87
N LYS A 437 20.39 10.66 31.68
CA LYS A 437 21.75 11.24 31.77
C LYS A 437 22.19 11.61 33.19
N SER A 438 21.24 11.72 34.12
CA SER A 438 21.50 12.07 35.52
C SER A 438 22.46 11.09 36.22
N ARG A 439 23.38 11.63 37.04
CA ARG A 439 24.26 10.84 37.94
C ARG A 439 23.65 10.63 39.34
N ARG A 440 22.47 11.19 39.61
CA ARG A 440 21.76 11.02 40.89
C ARG A 440 21.39 9.53 41.12
N ARG A 441 21.46 9.10 42.39
CA ARG A 441 20.83 7.86 42.89
C ARG A 441 19.38 8.14 43.25
N TYR A 442 18.49 7.20 42.94
CA TYR A 442 17.05 7.35 43.09
C TYR A 442 16.49 6.29 44.05
N ALA A 443 15.46 6.66 44.80
CA ALA A 443 14.74 5.80 45.72
C ALA A 443 13.34 5.44 45.16
N PRO A 444 12.63 4.43 45.69
CA PRO A 444 11.27 4.08 45.25
C PRO A 444 10.28 5.26 45.23
N GLY A 445 10.43 6.21 46.16
CA GLY A 445 9.62 7.44 46.20
C GLY A 445 9.75 8.33 44.96
N ASP A 446 10.91 8.35 44.30
CA ASP A 446 11.16 9.14 43.08
C ASP A 446 10.35 8.65 41.86
N ILE A 447 9.80 7.43 41.93
CA ILE A 447 9.00 6.81 40.85
C ILE A 447 7.65 6.29 41.34
N ALA A 448 7.20 6.65 42.55
CA ALA A 448 6.00 6.10 43.17
C ALA A 448 4.74 6.30 42.31
N ALA A 449 4.61 7.45 41.65
CA ALA A 449 3.54 7.78 40.71
C ALA A 449 3.48 6.89 39.45
N HIS A 450 4.46 6.01 39.24
CA HIS A 450 4.54 5.08 38.10
C HIS A 450 4.49 3.61 38.53
N ALA A 451 4.27 3.31 39.81
CA ALA A 451 4.35 1.94 40.36
C ALA A 451 3.41 0.94 39.68
N GLU A 452 2.21 1.37 39.28
CA GLU A 452 1.20 0.56 38.58
C GLU A 452 1.65 0.09 37.19
N LEU A 453 2.59 0.80 36.55
CA LEU A 453 3.18 0.39 35.28
C LEU A 453 4.33 -0.62 35.46
N ILE A 454 4.83 -0.82 36.68
CA ILE A 454 6.02 -1.65 36.97
C ILE A 454 5.55 -3.02 37.48
N THR A 455 4.90 -3.76 36.58
CA THR A 455 4.21 -5.03 36.87
C THR A 455 4.99 -6.27 36.42
N GLY A 456 4.59 -7.42 36.97
CA GLY A 456 5.23 -8.71 36.73
C GLY A 456 6.74 -8.67 36.97
N SER A 457 7.50 -9.38 36.14
CA SER A 457 8.96 -9.43 36.20
C SER A 457 9.72 -8.10 35.97
N TRP A 458 9.07 -6.97 35.66
CA TRP A 458 9.73 -5.66 35.79
C TRP A 458 9.89 -5.21 37.25
N ARG A 459 8.99 -5.62 38.15
CA ARG A 459 8.99 -5.23 39.57
C ARG A 459 10.28 -5.66 40.32
N PRO A 460 10.75 -6.92 40.24
CA PRO A 460 12.04 -7.29 40.84
C PRO A 460 13.22 -6.56 40.16
N LEU A 461 13.20 -6.39 38.83
CA LEU A 461 14.31 -5.73 38.12
C LEU A 461 14.47 -4.25 38.50
N VAL A 462 13.39 -3.53 38.81
CA VAL A 462 13.45 -2.11 39.21
C VAL A 462 13.71 -1.93 40.72
N TYR A 463 13.09 -2.76 41.57
CA TYR A 463 13.09 -2.54 43.03
C TYR A 463 13.97 -3.52 43.84
N ARG A 464 14.54 -4.57 43.22
CA ARG A 464 15.33 -5.63 43.89
C ARG A 464 16.54 -6.07 43.06
N ASN A 465 17.32 -5.10 42.56
CA ASN A 465 18.62 -5.40 41.95
C ASN A 465 19.67 -5.63 43.08
N PRO A 466 20.27 -6.83 43.20
CA PRO A 466 21.25 -7.14 44.26
C PRO A 466 22.60 -6.42 44.11
N ASP A 467 22.90 -5.84 42.94
CA ASP A 467 24.11 -5.03 42.72
C ASP A 467 23.99 -3.59 43.30
N LEU A 468 22.83 -3.24 43.87
CA LEU A 468 22.54 -1.92 44.42
C LEU A 468 22.26 -1.98 45.94
N PRO A 469 22.65 -0.95 46.72
CA PRO A 469 22.28 -0.88 48.13
C PRO A 469 20.76 -0.81 48.33
N GLU A 470 20.28 -1.38 49.44
CA GLU A 470 18.85 -1.39 49.78
C GLU A 470 18.23 0.02 49.74
N GLY A 471 16.96 0.08 49.31
CA GLY A 471 16.24 1.34 49.14
C GLY A 471 16.61 2.15 47.89
N GLN A 472 17.50 1.68 47.01
CA GLN A 472 17.75 2.27 45.68
C GLN A 472 17.02 1.51 44.57
N ILE A 473 16.62 2.23 43.51
CA ILE A 473 16.02 1.63 42.31
C ILE A 473 17.04 1.45 41.18
N ASP A 474 16.86 0.41 40.38
CA ASP A 474 17.61 0.27 39.12
C ASP A 474 17.05 1.23 38.07
N LYS A 475 17.80 2.32 37.88
CA LYS A 475 17.55 3.36 36.88
C LYS A 475 17.58 2.82 35.45
N ALA A 476 18.43 1.84 35.15
CA ALA A 476 18.52 1.24 33.82
C ALA A 476 17.31 0.36 33.51
N ALA A 477 16.84 -0.42 34.49
CA ALA A 477 15.60 -1.18 34.40
C ALA A 477 14.38 -0.27 34.26
N PHE A 478 14.25 0.79 35.07
CA PHE A 478 13.13 1.74 34.99
C PHE A 478 13.05 2.41 33.61
N VAL A 479 14.17 2.91 33.09
CA VAL A 479 14.22 3.57 31.78
C VAL A 479 13.85 2.63 30.63
N LEU A 480 14.25 1.35 30.71
CA LEU A 480 13.87 0.35 29.71
C LEU A 480 12.42 -0.11 29.84
N CYS A 481 11.89 -0.22 31.05
CA CYS A 481 10.47 -0.47 31.31
C CYS A 481 9.60 0.62 30.66
N ALA A 482 9.91 1.89 30.92
CA ALA A 482 9.24 3.04 30.30
C ALA A 482 9.32 3.02 28.77
N LEU A 483 10.47 2.66 28.19
CA LEU A 483 10.62 2.55 26.73
C LEU A 483 9.75 1.42 26.13
N MET A 484 9.57 0.30 26.81
CA MET A 484 8.71 -0.79 26.31
C MET A 484 7.23 -0.42 26.39
N HIS A 485 6.82 0.33 27.42
CA HIS A 485 5.49 0.93 27.49
C HIS A 485 5.26 1.95 26.38
N LEU A 486 6.22 2.85 26.12
CA LEU A 486 6.16 3.79 24.99
C LEU A 486 5.99 3.06 23.66
N HIS A 487 6.77 2.01 23.40
CA HIS A 487 6.70 1.23 22.16
C HIS A 487 5.35 0.53 21.99
N THR A 488 4.77 0.04 23.08
CA THR A 488 3.45 -0.59 23.10
C THR A 488 2.35 0.44 22.83
N ALA A 489 2.39 1.59 23.52
CA ALA A 489 1.43 2.69 23.36
C ALA A 489 1.47 3.31 21.96
N LEU A 490 2.67 3.53 21.39
CA LEU A 490 2.86 4.00 20.01
C LEU A 490 2.31 3.03 18.96
N ARG A 491 2.37 1.72 19.23
CA ARG A 491 1.81 0.67 18.37
C ARG A 491 0.29 0.55 18.48
N ARG A 492 -0.30 0.93 19.62
CA ARG A 492 -1.75 0.97 19.87
C ARG A 492 -2.42 2.28 19.48
N ARG A 493 -1.64 3.37 19.34
CA ARG A 493 -2.10 4.77 19.22
C ARG A 493 -2.71 5.32 20.52
N ASP A 494 -2.27 4.78 21.65
CA ASP A 494 -2.53 5.35 22.99
C ASP A 494 -1.64 6.58 23.23
N VAL A 495 -0.41 6.52 22.69
CA VAL A 495 0.53 7.63 22.53
C VAL A 495 0.77 7.82 21.03
N PHE A 496 0.90 9.05 20.57
CA PHE A 496 1.09 9.40 19.16
C PHE A 496 1.94 10.68 19.03
N ALA A 497 2.53 10.89 17.85
CA ALA A 497 3.32 12.09 17.56
C ALA A 497 2.46 13.13 16.82
N GLU A 498 2.58 14.41 17.20
CA GLU A 498 2.16 15.52 16.34
C GLU A 498 3.13 15.67 15.15
N GLY A 499 2.65 16.22 14.03
CA GLY A 499 3.45 16.43 12.80
C GLY A 499 3.74 15.16 11.98
N SER A 500 3.80 14.00 12.61
CA SER A 500 3.82 12.66 12.00
C SER A 500 2.56 12.39 11.16
N GLU A 501 2.66 11.50 10.15
CA GLU A 501 1.49 10.96 9.45
C GLU A 501 1.27 9.46 9.75
N ARG A 502 2.33 8.64 9.83
CA ARG A 502 2.26 7.19 10.12
C ARG A 502 2.08 6.88 11.61
N TRP A 503 2.52 7.76 12.50
CA TRP A 503 2.47 7.61 13.96
C TRP A 503 1.60 8.70 14.62
N SER A 504 0.72 9.32 13.84
CA SER A 504 -0.31 10.26 14.29
C SER A 504 -1.44 9.57 15.06
N ASP A 505 -2.35 10.36 15.63
CA ASP A 505 -3.65 9.85 16.02
C ASP A 505 -4.49 9.50 14.77
N PRO A 506 -5.02 8.27 14.62
CA PRO A 506 -5.95 7.94 13.54
C PRO A 506 -7.29 8.67 13.68
N ARG A 507 -7.73 9.04 14.89
CA ARG A 507 -9.02 9.72 15.12
C ARG A 507 -9.06 11.12 14.50
N ALA A 508 -7.91 11.80 14.41
CA ALA A 508 -7.78 13.12 13.78
C ALA A 508 -8.00 13.11 12.24
N ARG A 509 -8.31 11.95 11.64
CA ARG A 509 -8.74 11.81 10.23
C ARG A 509 -10.25 11.58 10.07
N LEU A 510 -10.98 11.44 11.17
CA LEU A 510 -12.43 11.23 11.17
C LEU A 510 -13.15 12.58 11.16
N LEU A 511 -14.41 12.60 10.72
CA LEU A 511 -15.29 13.74 10.96
C LEU A 511 -15.73 13.71 12.43
N ASP A 512 -15.72 14.87 13.09
CA ASP A 512 -16.19 15.05 14.45
C ASP A 512 -17.15 16.25 14.58
N GLY A 513 -17.80 16.35 15.75
CA GLY A 513 -18.69 17.46 16.10
C GLY A 513 -19.70 17.83 15.00
N GLN A 514 -19.76 19.12 14.69
CA GLN A 514 -20.69 19.67 13.69
C GLN A 514 -20.44 19.14 12.27
N ALA A 515 -19.18 18.83 11.91
CA ALA A 515 -18.85 18.30 10.59
C ALA A 515 -19.33 16.85 10.42
N TRP A 516 -19.32 16.05 11.51
CA TRP A 516 -19.98 14.75 11.51
C TRP A 516 -21.50 14.89 11.40
N GLU A 517 -22.18 15.64 12.27
CA GLU A 517 -23.65 15.70 12.26
C GLU A 517 -24.22 16.28 10.94
N GLN A 518 -23.50 17.17 10.25
CA GLN A 518 -23.87 17.62 8.89
C GLN A 518 -23.73 16.52 7.83
N ALA A 519 -22.76 15.62 7.96
CA ALA A 519 -22.52 14.52 7.01
C ALA A 519 -23.36 13.26 7.34
N ARG A 520 -23.67 13.04 8.63
CA ARG A 520 -24.20 11.80 9.20
C ARG A 520 -25.41 11.23 8.44
N PRO A 521 -26.49 11.97 8.13
CA PRO A 521 -27.63 11.40 7.42
C PRO A 521 -27.24 10.84 6.05
N ARG A 522 -26.47 11.61 5.29
CA ARG A 522 -26.00 11.22 3.95
C ARG A 522 -25.03 10.03 4.00
N VAL A 523 -24.14 10.00 4.99
CA VAL A 523 -23.19 8.88 5.17
C VAL A 523 -23.93 7.60 5.51
N LEU A 524 -24.87 7.64 6.46
CA LEU A 524 -25.68 6.49 6.86
C LEU A 524 -26.51 5.94 5.70
N THR A 525 -27.23 6.80 4.96
CA THR A 525 -27.95 6.38 3.74
C THR A 525 -27.01 5.77 2.69
N SER A 526 -25.79 6.30 2.52
CA SER A 526 -24.81 5.75 1.56
C SER A 526 -24.12 4.44 1.99
N LEU A 527 -24.34 4.01 3.23
CA LEU A 527 -23.83 2.76 3.80
C LEU A 527 -24.95 1.78 4.15
N GLU A 528 -26.21 2.12 3.84
CA GLU A 528 -27.41 1.33 4.17
C GLU A 528 -27.54 1.06 5.69
N LEU A 529 -27.12 2.04 6.51
CA LEU A 529 -27.15 1.99 7.98
C LEU A 529 -28.25 2.87 8.58
N GLU A 530 -28.83 2.41 9.69
CA GLU A 530 -29.84 3.16 10.45
C GLU A 530 -29.23 4.28 11.33
N LEU A 531 -30.08 5.20 11.78
CA LEU A 531 -29.68 6.31 12.66
C LEU A 531 -29.42 5.88 14.12
N GLU A 532 -30.10 4.82 14.55
CA GLU A 532 -30.07 4.23 15.89
C GLU A 532 -29.28 2.91 15.86
N PRO A 533 -28.09 2.83 16.46
CA PRO A 533 -27.20 1.68 16.29
C PRO A 533 -27.64 0.41 17.02
N ALA A 534 -28.62 0.48 17.95
CA ALA A 534 -28.98 -0.64 18.81
C ALA A 534 -29.41 -1.93 18.06
N GLY A 535 -30.18 -1.79 16.98
CA GLY A 535 -30.63 -2.92 16.15
C GLY A 535 -29.45 -3.62 15.48
N HIS A 536 -28.68 -2.88 14.69
CA HIS A 536 -27.52 -3.40 13.97
C HIS A 536 -26.44 -4.01 14.90
N LEU A 537 -26.23 -3.43 16.09
CA LEU A 537 -25.32 -4.00 17.09
C LEU A 537 -25.84 -5.34 17.65
N ALA A 538 -27.16 -5.49 17.84
CA ALA A 538 -27.76 -6.74 18.28
C ALA A 538 -27.68 -7.83 17.18
N GLU A 539 -27.86 -7.47 15.91
CA GLU A 539 -27.63 -8.37 14.76
C GLU A 539 -26.19 -8.89 14.72
N LEU A 540 -25.21 -7.98 14.81
CA LEU A 540 -23.79 -8.34 14.81
C LEU A 540 -23.41 -9.21 16.01
N ALA A 541 -23.94 -8.93 17.20
CA ALA A 541 -23.74 -9.76 18.38
C ALA A 541 -24.35 -11.15 18.22
N SER A 542 -25.57 -11.25 17.69
CA SER A 542 -26.26 -12.52 17.40
C SER A 542 -25.54 -13.35 16.33
N ALA A 543 -25.04 -12.70 15.28
CA ALA A 543 -24.26 -13.34 14.23
C ALA A 543 -22.91 -13.89 14.74
N LEU A 544 -22.25 -13.17 15.67
CA LEU A 544 -21.03 -13.59 16.33
C LEU A 544 -21.27 -14.76 17.29
N GLU A 545 -22.30 -14.68 18.14
CA GLU A 545 -22.65 -15.74 19.08
C GLU A 545 -23.05 -17.02 18.34
N GLY A 546 -23.90 -16.90 17.31
CA GLY A 546 -24.23 -18.02 16.42
C GLY A 546 -23.02 -18.59 15.68
N ALA A 547 -21.96 -17.79 15.44
CA ALA A 547 -20.71 -18.31 14.91
C ALA A 547 -19.88 -19.08 15.96
N TYR A 548 -19.85 -18.63 17.21
CA TYR A 548 -19.22 -19.37 18.31
C TYR A 548 -19.94 -20.71 18.56
N VAL A 549 -21.27 -20.71 18.64
CA VAL A 549 -22.08 -21.93 18.80
C VAL A 549 -21.78 -22.94 17.68
N ARG A 550 -21.82 -22.53 16.40
CA ARG A 550 -21.48 -23.41 15.27
C ARG A 550 -20.05 -23.97 15.33
N VAL A 551 -19.09 -23.22 15.89
CA VAL A 551 -17.71 -23.69 16.07
C VAL A 551 -17.60 -24.69 17.22
N LEU A 552 -18.37 -24.51 18.30
CA LEU A 552 -18.45 -25.45 19.43
C LEU A 552 -19.13 -26.76 19.02
N ASP A 553 -20.27 -26.69 18.34
CA ASP A 553 -21.01 -27.86 17.82
C ASP A 553 -20.15 -28.69 16.86
N GLY A 554 -19.42 -28.02 15.96
CA GLY A 554 -18.52 -28.67 15.02
C GLY A 554 -17.19 -29.16 15.63
N LEU A 555 -16.85 -28.79 16.86
CA LEU A 555 -15.53 -29.03 17.43
C LEU A 555 -15.22 -30.52 17.61
N GLY A 556 -16.22 -31.30 18.03
CA GLY A 556 -16.07 -32.73 18.32
C GLY A 556 -15.90 -33.64 17.10
N SER A 557 -16.21 -33.14 15.89
CA SER A 557 -16.06 -33.87 14.62
C SER A 557 -14.95 -33.31 13.72
N ASN A 558 -14.33 -32.19 14.10
CA ASN A 558 -13.33 -31.51 13.31
C ASN A 558 -11.92 -32.11 13.52
N THR A 559 -11.56 -33.08 12.68
CA THR A 559 -10.25 -33.75 12.71
C THR A 559 -9.05 -32.81 12.53
N ALA A 560 -9.25 -31.63 11.94
CA ALA A 560 -8.22 -30.60 11.78
C ALA A 560 -7.99 -29.75 13.05
N VAL A 561 -8.70 -30.01 14.15
CA VAL A 561 -8.55 -29.32 15.45
C VAL A 561 -8.05 -30.30 16.52
N GLN A 562 -6.98 -29.91 17.23
CA GLN A 562 -6.43 -30.71 18.33
C GLN A 562 -6.08 -29.81 19.52
N PHE A 563 -6.32 -30.30 20.74
CA PHE A 563 -5.92 -29.62 21.97
C PHE A 563 -4.70 -30.31 22.58
N VAL A 564 -3.56 -29.61 22.64
CA VAL A 564 -2.30 -30.16 23.14
C VAL A 564 -1.79 -29.25 24.27
N GLY A 565 -1.76 -29.76 25.50
CA GLY A 565 -1.32 -28.99 26.67
C GLY A 565 -2.16 -27.73 26.92
N GLY A 566 -3.48 -27.82 26.75
CA GLY A 566 -4.41 -26.69 26.88
C GLY A 566 -4.34 -25.66 25.74
N ARG A 567 -3.57 -25.91 24.67
CA ARG A 567 -3.44 -25.00 23.52
C ARG A 567 -4.06 -25.61 22.27
N LEU A 568 -4.85 -24.81 21.57
CA LEU A 568 -5.44 -25.15 20.27
C LEU A 568 -4.34 -25.26 19.21
N GLN A 569 -4.33 -26.38 18.49
CA GLN A 569 -3.58 -26.59 17.25
C GLN A 569 -4.58 -26.82 16.11
N LEU A 570 -4.27 -26.24 14.95
CA LEU A 570 -5.05 -26.36 13.72
C LEU A 570 -4.16 -27.00 12.65
N GLU A 571 -4.65 -28.04 11.99
CA GLU A 571 -3.97 -28.63 10.84
C GLU A 571 -3.92 -27.63 9.69
N ARG A 572 -2.84 -27.66 8.91
CA ARG A 572 -2.65 -26.76 7.80
C ARG A 572 -3.46 -27.24 6.60
N LEU A 573 -4.43 -26.42 6.18
CA LEU A 573 -5.23 -26.64 4.98
C LEU A 573 -4.33 -26.92 3.77
N GLY A 574 -4.45 -28.13 3.22
CA GLY A 574 -3.60 -28.64 2.15
C GLY A 574 -3.99 -28.11 0.76
N PRO A 575 -3.13 -28.31 -0.26
CA PRO A 575 -3.52 -28.04 -1.64
C PRO A 575 -4.63 -29.00 -2.08
N LEU A 576 -5.55 -28.50 -2.92
CA LEU A 576 -6.48 -29.35 -3.66
C LEU A 576 -5.72 -30.31 -4.57
N ALA A 577 -6.25 -31.52 -4.77
CA ALA A 577 -5.68 -32.49 -5.70
C ALA A 577 -5.73 -31.94 -7.15
N GLU A 578 -4.61 -32.03 -7.87
CA GLU A 578 -4.59 -31.65 -9.30
C GLU A 578 -5.43 -32.63 -10.13
N PRO A 579 -6.32 -32.15 -11.02
CA PRO A 579 -7.03 -33.01 -11.96
C PRO A 579 -6.07 -33.83 -12.85
N PRO A 580 -6.38 -35.08 -13.23
CA PRO A 580 -5.44 -35.98 -13.91
C PRO A 580 -4.75 -35.37 -15.14
N LEU A 581 -5.53 -34.75 -16.04
CA LEU A 581 -5.04 -34.18 -17.31
C LEU A 581 -4.38 -32.79 -17.17
N MET A 582 -4.32 -32.21 -15.97
CA MET A 582 -3.83 -30.84 -15.75
C MET A 582 -2.38 -30.63 -16.21
N LYS A 583 -1.54 -31.68 -16.12
CA LYS A 583 -0.12 -31.63 -16.52
C LYS A 583 0.06 -31.68 -18.04
N GLU A 584 -0.74 -32.51 -18.71
CA GLU A 584 -0.75 -32.62 -20.17
C GLU A 584 -1.28 -31.34 -20.80
N LEU A 585 -2.38 -30.78 -20.26
CA LEU A 585 -2.94 -29.50 -20.71
C LEU A 585 -1.94 -28.34 -20.55
N ARG A 586 -1.25 -28.23 -19.40
CA ARG A 586 -0.18 -27.22 -19.22
C ARG A 586 0.93 -27.40 -20.26
N SER A 587 1.43 -28.62 -20.45
CA SER A 587 2.50 -28.88 -21.43
C SER A 587 2.10 -28.59 -22.88
N LEU A 588 0.81 -28.73 -23.22
CA LEU A 588 0.27 -28.36 -24.53
C LEU A 588 0.21 -26.84 -24.69
N ILE A 589 -0.27 -26.12 -23.67
CA ILE A 589 -0.30 -24.65 -23.65
C ILE A 589 1.13 -24.08 -23.72
N ASP A 590 2.05 -24.58 -22.91
CA ASP A 590 3.47 -24.18 -22.92
C ASP A 590 4.14 -24.42 -24.28
N GLY A 591 3.69 -25.45 -25.02
CA GLY A 591 4.14 -25.74 -26.38
C GLY A 591 3.54 -24.85 -27.47
N MET A 592 2.40 -24.19 -27.20
CA MET A 592 1.76 -23.22 -28.09
C MET A 592 2.23 -21.78 -27.87
N LEU A 593 2.87 -21.48 -26.73
CA LEU A 593 3.36 -20.14 -26.43
C LEU A 593 4.63 -19.81 -27.23
N PRO A 594 4.64 -18.71 -28.02
CA PRO A 594 5.82 -18.31 -28.77
C PRO A 594 6.97 -17.88 -27.86
N ARG A 595 8.21 -18.16 -28.29
CA ARG A 595 9.42 -17.58 -27.68
C ARG A 595 9.67 -16.21 -28.28
N LEU A 596 9.80 -15.21 -27.43
CA LEU A 596 9.85 -13.78 -27.77
C LEU A 596 10.64 -13.04 -26.69
N ASP A 597 11.34 -11.97 -27.05
CA ASP A 597 12.12 -11.20 -26.09
C ASP A 597 11.23 -10.25 -25.28
N PHE A 598 11.48 -10.13 -23.97
CA PHE A 598 10.62 -9.35 -23.07
C PHE A 598 10.44 -7.86 -23.46
N PRO A 599 11.44 -7.15 -24.02
CA PRO A 599 11.23 -5.82 -24.59
C PRO A 599 10.28 -5.80 -25.80
N GLU A 600 10.27 -6.85 -26.62
CA GLU A 600 9.40 -6.96 -27.81
C GLU A 600 7.93 -7.10 -27.36
N LEU A 601 7.67 -7.92 -26.33
CA LEU A 601 6.34 -8.04 -25.72
C LEU A 601 5.79 -6.68 -25.25
N LEU A 602 6.65 -5.86 -24.64
CA LEU A 602 6.25 -4.54 -24.15
C LEU A 602 5.92 -3.61 -25.32
N LEU A 603 6.72 -3.61 -26.40
CA LEU A 603 6.44 -2.78 -27.58
C LEU A 603 5.16 -3.22 -28.31
N GLU A 604 4.92 -4.53 -28.45
CA GLU A 604 3.68 -5.09 -29.01
C GLU A 604 2.44 -4.70 -28.17
N VAL A 605 2.54 -4.75 -26.84
CA VAL A 605 1.46 -4.33 -25.93
C VAL A 605 1.28 -2.80 -25.95
N PHE A 606 2.36 -2.03 -26.12
CA PHE A 606 2.28 -0.57 -26.24
C PHE A 606 1.53 -0.15 -27.49
N ASP A 607 1.78 -0.79 -28.63
CA ASP A 607 1.10 -0.51 -29.90
C ASP A 607 -0.39 -0.88 -29.82
N ARG A 608 -0.69 -2.13 -29.44
CA ARG A 608 -2.07 -2.66 -29.31
C ARG A 608 -2.98 -1.89 -28.35
N THR A 609 -2.45 -1.07 -27.45
CA THR A 609 -3.23 -0.37 -26.42
C THR A 609 -3.07 1.15 -26.43
N GLY A 610 -2.00 1.68 -27.02
CA GLY A 610 -1.60 3.09 -26.87
C GLY A 610 -0.99 3.42 -25.50
N LEU A 611 -0.47 2.43 -24.74
CA LEU A 611 0.04 2.59 -23.37
C LEU A 611 1.01 3.78 -23.15
N PRO A 612 1.98 4.06 -24.04
CA PRO A 612 2.95 5.13 -23.81
C PRO A 612 2.29 6.52 -23.68
N ALA A 613 1.10 6.72 -24.25
CA ALA A 613 0.41 8.00 -24.19
C ALA A 613 0.05 8.40 -22.75
N ASP A 614 -0.23 7.45 -21.85
CA ASP A 614 -0.62 7.78 -20.46
C ASP A 614 0.56 8.21 -19.59
N PHE A 615 1.78 7.86 -20.01
CA PHE A 615 3.02 8.41 -19.47
C PHE A 615 3.22 9.84 -20.00
N THR A 616 2.50 10.78 -19.37
CA THR A 616 2.60 12.25 -19.56
C THR A 616 3.79 12.83 -18.79
N HIS A 617 4.24 14.05 -19.10
CA HIS A 617 5.38 14.64 -18.38
C HIS A 617 4.98 15.15 -16.98
N VAL A 618 5.90 15.14 -16.01
CA VAL A 618 5.64 15.51 -14.60
C VAL A 618 5.46 17.03 -14.40
N ALA A 619 5.91 17.85 -15.35
CA ALA A 619 5.49 19.25 -15.44
C ALA A 619 4.13 19.44 -16.15
N GLY A 620 3.55 18.37 -16.71
CA GLY A 620 2.37 18.38 -17.59
C GLY A 620 2.59 19.29 -18.79
N THR A 621 3.66 19.01 -19.54
CA THR A 621 4.11 19.69 -20.75
C THR A 621 4.34 18.60 -21.79
N ASP A 622 3.30 18.29 -22.56
CA ASP A 622 3.20 17.00 -23.26
C ASP A 622 3.73 17.07 -24.70
N ALA A 623 4.90 17.69 -24.86
CA ALA A 623 5.72 17.47 -26.05
C ALA A 623 6.21 16.01 -26.06
N MET A 624 5.50 15.15 -26.78
CA MET A 624 5.92 13.76 -26.98
C MET A 624 7.27 13.73 -27.69
N MET A 625 8.18 12.90 -27.17
CA MET A 625 9.54 12.80 -27.68
C MET A 625 9.64 11.69 -28.72
N GLU A 626 10.37 11.92 -29.81
CA GLU A 626 10.71 10.90 -30.82
C GLU A 626 11.30 9.64 -30.15
N ASP A 627 10.85 8.44 -30.53
CA ASP A 627 11.17 7.15 -29.90
C ASP A 627 10.90 7.06 -28.38
N PHE A 628 9.91 7.79 -27.87
CA PHE A 628 9.48 7.66 -26.47
C PHE A 628 9.06 6.23 -26.07
N PRO A 629 8.30 5.45 -26.88
CA PRO A 629 7.94 4.07 -26.53
C PRO A 629 9.16 3.18 -26.28
N MET A 630 10.21 3.29 -27.12
CA MET A 630 11.47 2.55 -26.93
C MET A 630 12.19 2.98 -25.65
N SER A 631 12.20 4.29 -25.35
CA SER A 631 12.78 4.83 -24.11
C SER A 631 12.05 4.31 -22.86
N LEU A 632 10.72 4.18 -22.95
CA LEU A 632 9.84 3.72 -21.87
C LEU A 632 9.95 2.20 -21.65
N ALA A 633 9.94 1.40 -22.72
CA ALA A 633 10.12 -0.05 -22.63
C ALA A 633 11.48 -0.38 -21.99
N ALA A 634 12.54 0.29 -22.45
CA ALA A 634 13.88 0.18 -21.88
C ALA A 634 13.93 0.44 -20.37
N LEU A 635 13.21 1.46 -19.88
CA LEU A 635 13.12 1.77 -18.45
C LEU A 635 12.27 0.77 -17.66
N ILE A 636 11.14 0.34 -18.19
CA ILE A 636 10.29 -0.66 -17.54
C ILE A 636 11.06 -1.97 -17.36
N VAL A 637 11.85 -2.40 -18.35
CA VAL A 637 12.76 -3.55 -18.22
C VAL A 637 13.90 -3.25 -17.22
N ALA A 638 14.53 -2.08 -17.28
CA ALA A 638 15.63 -1.71 -16.38
C ALA A 638 15.24 -1.79 -14.89
N GLU A 639 14.06 -1.28 -14.56
CA GLU A 639 13.55 -1.17 -13.18
C GLU A 639 12.84 -2.46 -12.74
N ALA A 640 11.94 -3.04 -13.56
CA ALA A 640 11.20 -4.26 -13.18
C ALA A 640 12.10 -5.50 -13.06
N CYS A 641 13.16 -5.60 -13.88
CA CYS A 641 14.17 -6.66 -13.76
C CYS A 641 15.31 -6.29 -12.79
N ASN A 642 15.31 -5.08 -12.22
CA ASN A 642 16.34 -4.57 -11.30
C ASN A 642 17.78 -4.69 -11.87
N VAL A 643 17.93 -4.49 -13.18
CA VAL A 643 19.22 -4.50 -13.90
C VAL A 643 19.82 -3.10 -14.03
N GLY A 644 19.00 -2.05 -13.87
CA GLY A 644 19.38 -0.65 -14.00
C GLY A 644 19.74 -0.24 -15.43
N LEU A 645 20.19 1.01 -15.61
CA LEU A 645 20.39 1.59 -16.95
C LEU A 645 21.61 1.03 -17.70
N VAL A 646 22.65 0.55 -17.02
CA VAL A 646 23.95 0.25 -17.64
C VAL A 646 23.89 -0.88 -18.69
N PRO A 647 23.14 -1.98 -18.50
CA PRO A 647 23.01 -3.03 -19.53
C PRO A 647 22.15 -2.64 -20.74
N ILE A 648 21.42 -1.52 -20.66
CA ILE A 648 20.38 -1.12 -21.64
C ILE A 648 20.77 0.18 -22.37
N GLU A 649 21.66 0.98 -21.79
CA GLU A 649 22.24 2.18 -22.38
C GLU A 649 23.01 1.86 -23.68
N LYS A 650 22.58 2.46 -24.79
CA LYS A 650 23.26 2.38 -26.09
C LYS A 650 23.57 3.80 -26.58
N PRO A 651 24.82 4.28 -26.45
CA PRO A 651 25.19 5.66 -26.84
C PRO A 651 24.87 6.03 -28.30
N ASN A 652 24.87 5.04 -29.20
CA ASN A 652 24.63 5.23 -30.63
C ASN A 652 23.12 5.25 -31.00
N VAL A 653 22.21 5.07 -30.04
CA VAL A 653 20.76 5.07 -30.25
C VAL A 653 20.14 6.20 -29.43
N PRO A 654 19.63 7.30 -30.02
CA PRO A 654 19.18 8.49 -29.30
C PRO A 654 18.21 8.18 -28.13
N ALA A 655 17.22 7.31 -28.38
CA ALA A 655 16.24 6.83 -27.41
C ALA A 655 16.83 6.13 -26.17
N LEU A 656 18.00 5.50 -26.32
CA LEU A 656 18.66 4.67 -25.31
C LEU A 656 19.95 5.32 -24.74
N THR A 657 20.19 6.60 -25.02
CA THR A 657 21.31 7.33 -24.41
C THR A 657 21.07 7.55 -22.91
N ARG A 658 22.15 7.60 -22.12
CA ARG A 658 22.08 7.79 -20.65
C ARG A 658 21.30 9.03 -20.22
N ALA A 659 21.43 10.12 -20.97
CA ALA A 659 20.76 11.37 -20.73
C ALA A 659 19.25 11.24 -20.99
N ARG A 660 18.89 10.63 -22.12
CA ARG A 660 17.49 10.37 -22.51
C ARG A 660 16.77 9.45 -21.53
N LEU A 661 17.37 8.30 -21.19
CA LEU A 661 16.79 7.38 -20.21
C LEU A 661 16.60 8.08 -18.86
N GLN A 662 17.58 8.86 -18.38
CA GLN A 662 17.41 9.65 -17.15
C GLN A 662 16.34 10.76 -17.25
N GLN A 663 16.10 11.33 -18.43
CA GLN A 663 15.04 12.32 -18.62
C GLN A 663 13.65 11.65 -18.59
N VAL A 664 13.50 10.48 -19.20
CA VAL A 664 12.24 9.72 -19.19
C VAL A 664 11.92 9.20 -17.79
N ASP A 665 12.93 8.64 -17.11
CA ASP A 665 12.92 8.20 -15.71
C ASP A 665 12.36 9.30 -14.76
N GLN A 666 13.01 10.46 -14.68
CA GLN A 666 12.55 11.56 -13.81
C GLN A 666 11.27 12.26 -14.30
N GLY A 667 11.02 12.26 -15.61
CA GLY A 667 9.96 13.06 -16.22
C GLY A 667 8.62 12.35 -16.34
N TYR A 668 8.61 11.03 -16.51
CA TYR A 668 7.43 10.32 -17.04
C TYR A 668 7.06 9.08 -16.22
N LEU A 669 8.03 8.37 -15.63
CA LEU A 669 7.80 7.19 -14.81
C LEU A 669 7.39 7.57 -13.37
N ARG A 670 6.10 7.52 -13.04
CA ARG A 670 5.58 7.84 -11.69
C ARG A 670 4.33 7.04 -11.36
N ALA A 671 3.95 7.02 -10.08
CA ALA A 671 2.80 6.25 -9.59
C ALA A 671 1.49 6.60 -10.33
N GLU A 672 1.28 7.88 -10.67
CA GLU A 672 0.10 8.35 -11.38
C GLU A 672 0.03 7.89 -12.84
N THR A 673 1.18 7.83 -13.53
CA THR A 673 1.23 7.37 -14.94
C THR A 673 1.17 5.85 -15.02
N ILE A 674 1.80 5.15 -14.07
CA ILE A 674 1.65 3.70 -13.90
C ILE A 674 0.20 3.34 -13.57
N ALA A 675 -0.50 4.10 -12.71
CA ALA A 675 -1.91 3.86 -12.40
C ALA A 675 -2.83 4.08 -13.61
N ALA A 676 -2.60 5.13 -14.40
CA ALA A 676 -3.36 5.38 -15.63
C ALA A 676 -3.09 4.28 -16.69
N ALA A 677 -1.83 3.94 -16.91
CA ALA A 677 -1.42 2.85 -17.80
C ALA A 677 -2.02 1.50 -17.38
N ASN A 678 -2.03 1.19 -16.08
CA ASN A 678 -2.71 0.01 -15.56
C ASN A 678 -4.21 0.03 -15.88
N ALA A 679 -4.92 1.15 -15.68
CA ALA A 679 -6.34 1.25 -16.03
C ALA A 679 -6.62 0.99 -17.53
N ARG A 680 -5.72 1.41 -18.42
CA ARG A 680 -5.77 1.08 -19.85
C ARG A 680 -5.55 -0.41 -20.12
N LEU A 681 -4.56 -1.04 -19.47
CA LEU A 681 -4.33 -2.49 -19.58
C LEU A 681 -5.53 -3.30 -19.10
N ILE A 682 -6.21 -2.85 -18.03
CA ILE A 682 -7.46 -3.45 -17.55
C ILE A 682 -8.55 -3.38 -18.62
N GLY A 683 -8.76 -2.21 -19.22
CA GLY A 683 -9.73 -2.02 -20.30
C GLY A 683 -9.44 -2.90 -21.52
N ALA A 684 -8.16 -3.07 -21.88
CA ALA A 684 -7.74 -3.96 -22.95
C ALA A 684 -7.94 -5.45 -22.61
N GLN A 685 -7.61 -5.87 -21.38
CA GLN A 685 -7.83 -7.25 -20.91
C GLN A 685 -9.32 -7.63 -20.95
N ALA A 686 -10.23 -6.72 -20.56
CA ALA A 686 -11.68 -6.97 -20.60
C ALA A 686 -12.24 -7.23 -22.01
N GLY A 687 -11.52 -6.84 -23.07
CA GLY A 687 -11.86 -7.16 -24.46
C GLY A 687 -11.51 -8.60 -24.88
N ILE A 688 -10.68 -9.31 -24.12
CA ILE A 688 -10.21 -10.66 -24.47
C ILE A 688 -11.28 -11.69 -24.06
N GLY A 689 -11.85 -12.41 -25.02
CA GLY A 689 -13.00 -13.29 -24.81
C GLY A 689 -12.87 -14.31 -23.66
N ILE A 690 -11.67 -14.86 -23.41
CA ILE A 690 -11.43 -15.82 -22.33
C ILE A 690 -11.68 -15.26 -20.93
N VAL A 691 -11.52 -13.94 -20.73
CA VAL A 691 -11.68 -13.27 -19.44
C VAL A 691 -13.12 -13.40 -18.91
N ARG A 692 -14.11 -13.45 -19.80
CA ARG A 692 -15.52 -13.67 -19.45
C ARG A 692 -15.80 -15.07 -18.88
N HIS A 693 -14.86 -16.01 -19.02
CA HIS A 693 -14.96 -17.37 -18.47
C HIS A 693 -14.17 -17.55 -17.16
N TRP A 694 -13.35 -16.57 -16.75
CA TRP A 694 -12.59 -16.64 -15.51
C TRP A 694 -13.43 -16.24 -14.27
N GLY A 695 -14.41 -15.35 -14.45
CA GLY A 695 -15.30 -14.93 -13.37
C GLY A 695 -16.19 -13.75 -13.71
N SER A 696 -16.67 -13.09 -12.66
CA SER A 696 -17.71 -12.04 -12.67
C SER A 696 -17.18 -10.63 -12.41
N GLY A 697 -15.93 -10.48 -11.99
CA GLY A 697 -15.35 -9.22 -11.52
C GLY A 697 -15.55 -8.99 -10.02
N HIS A 698 -16.27 -9.87 -9.33
CA HIS A 698 -16.61 -9.75 -7.91
C HIS A 698 -15.71 -10.56 -6.97
N ILE A 699 -14.83 -11.43 -7.49
CA ILE A 699 -13.97 -12.29 -6.66
C ILE A 699 -12.51 -11.87 -6.85
N ALA A 700 -11.77 -11.76 -5.76
CA ALA A 700 -10.33 -11.44 -5.81
C ALA A 700 -9.52 -12.37 -4.92
N SER A 701 -8.39 -12.85 -5.45
CA SER A 701 -7.37 -13.58 -4.73
C SER A 701 -6.29 -12.60 -4.26
N ALA A 702 -5.90 -12.69 -2.98
CA ALA A 702 -4.85 -11.87 -2.39
C ALA A 702 -3.75 -12.75 -1.79
N ASP A 703 -2.53 -12.67 -2.32
CA ASP A 703 -1.35 -13.37 -1.77
C ASP A 703 -0.13 -12.44 -1.63
N GLY A 704 0.73 -12.76 -0.67
CA GLY A 704 1.99 -12.08 -0.44
C GLY A 704 3.13 -12.66 -1.28
N LEU A 705 3.40 -12.06 -2.44
CA LEU A 705 4.65 -12.33 -3.16
C LEU A 705 5.85 -11.87 -2.30
N ARG A 706 6.84 -12.74 -2.13
CA ARG A 706 7.90 -12.60 -1.12
C ARG A 706 9.25 -12.39 -1.79
N PHE A 707 9.79 -11.18 -1.70
CA PHE A 707 11.04 -10.81 -2.36
C PHE A 707 12.18 -10.69 -1.36
N VAL A 708 13.33 -11.30 -1.69
CA VAL A 708 14.61 -11.01 -1.01
C VAL A 708 15.03 -9.59 -1.34
N VAL A 709 15.36 -8.80 -0.31
CA VAL A 709 15.88 -7.44 -0.48
C VAL A 709 17.37 -7.48 -0.10
N PRO A 710 18.30 -7.46 -1.08
CA PRO A 710 19.72 -7.61 -0.81
C PRO A 710 20.35 -6.36 -0.18
N VAL A 711 19.74 -5.19 -0.38
CA VAL A 711 20.19 -3.91 0.19
C VAL A 711 19.65 -3.70 1.61
N ALA A 712 20.37 -2.91 2.40
CA ALA A 712 19.88 -2.49 3.71
C ALA A 712 18.70 -1.50 3.55
N SER A 713 17.55 -1.87 4.10
CA SER A 713 16.32 -1.06 4.14
C SER A 713 15.62 -1.23 5.49
N LEU A 714 14.86 -0.21 5.93
CA LEU A 714 14.00 -0.29 7.11
C LEU A 714 12.74 -1.13 6.88
N HIS A 715 12.28 -1.24 5.63
CA HIS A 715 11.04 -1.94 5.29
C HIS A 715 11.28 -3.45 5.03
N ALA A 716 12.54 -3.86 4.85
CA ALA A 716 12.95 -5.25 4.73
C ALA A 716 13.22 -5.90 6.11
N GLY A 717 12.61 -7.06 6.37
CA GLY A 717 12.75 -7.82 7.62
C GLY A 717 13.33 -9.21 7.41
N HIS A 718 13.96 -9.79 8.44
CA HIS A 718 14.32 -11.21 8.44
C HIS A 718 13.08 -12.05 8.75
N ASN A 719 12.86 -13.11 7.97
CA ASN A 719 11.89 -14.17 8.26
C ASN A 719 12.49 -15.51 7.80
N PRO A 720 12.90 -16.41 8.70
CA PRO A 720 13.57 -17.66 8.31
C PRO A 720 12.77 -18.56 7.38
N VAL A 721 11.44 -18.50 7.44
CA VAL A 721 10.53 -19.34 6.63
C VAL A 721 10.56 -18.95 5.15
N TYR A 722 10.80 -17.68 4.83
CA TYR A 722 10.70 -17.14 3.46
C TYR A 722 12.03 -16.60 2.91
N PHE A 723 12.95 -16.18 3.78
CA PHE A 723 14.20 -15.51 3.41
C PHE A 723 15.45 -16.17 4.03
N ALA A 724 15.29 -17.30 4.73
CA ALA A 724 16.37 -18.03 5.43
C ALA A 724 17.24 -17.12 6.33
N ARG A 725 18.45 -16.75 5.87
CA ARG A 725 19.38 -15.84 6.58
C ARG A 725 19.38 -14.40 6.04
N GLN A 726 18.68 -14.14 4.94
CA GLN A 726 18.58 -12.83 4.30
C GLN A 726 17.42 -12.00 4.86
N ARG A 727 17.21 -10.81 4.30
CA ARG A 727 16.03 -9.99 4.53
C ARG A 727 15.14 -10.02 3.30
N GLY A 728 13.86 -9.77 3.51
CA GLY A 728 12.92 -9.57 2.43
C GLY A 728 11.75 -8.69 2.83
N ALA A 729 10.91 -8.41 1.85
CA ALA A 729 9.64 -7.72 2.02
C ALA A 729 8.54 -8.52 1.31
N THR A 730 7.31 -8.39 1.80
CA THR A 730 6.15 -9.06 1.21
C THR A 730 5.38 -8.02 0.43
N TRP A 731 5.28 -8.18 -0.89
CA TRP A 731 4.34 -7.44 -1.72
C TRP A 731 3.02 -8.20 -1.71
N LEU A 732 2.05 -7.71 -0.93
CA LEU A 732 0.69 -8.27 -0.92
C LEU A 732 0.01 -7.81 -2.20
N ASN A 733 -0.19 -8.73 -3.13
CA ASN A 733 -0.75 -8.51 -4.46
C ASN A 733 -2.19 -9.04 -4.51
N VAL A 734 -3.09 -8.27 -5.12
CA VAL A 734 -4.49 -8.65 -5.35
C VAL A 734 -4.70 -8.85 -6.85
N VAL A 735 -5.29 -9.99 -7.23
CA VAL A 735 -5.69 -10.33 -8.60
C VAL A 735 -7.18 -10.66 -8.61
N ASN A 736 -7.92 -10.06 -9.53
CA ASN A 736 -9.37 -10.19 -9.64
C ASN A 736 -9.75 -11.26 -10.70
N ASP A 737 -10.91 -11.88 -10.54
CA ASP A 737 -11.41 -12.97 -11.39
C ASP A 737 -11.71 -12.56 -12.84
N GLN A 738 -11.68 -11.27 -13.19
CA GLN A 738 -11.64 -10.75 -14.56
C GLN A 738 -10.39 -9.93 -14.89
N VAL A 739 -9.50 -9.65 -13.93
CA VAL A 739 -8.46 -8.62 -14.11
C VAL A 739 -7.12 -9.00 -13.51
N MET A 740 -6.12 -9.23 -14.37
CA MET A 740 -4.72 -9.39 -14.00
C MET A 740 -4.02 -8.03 -13.86
N ALA A 741 -4.55 -7.19 -12.97
CA ALA A 741 -3.93 -5.93 -12.56
C ALA A 741 -3.47 -6.04 -11.11
N SER A 742 -2.16 -5.95 -10.91
CA SER A 742 -1.52 -6.16 -9.63
C SER A 742 -1.57 -4.93 -8.74
N VAL A 743 -2.72 -4.71 -8.10
CA VAL A 743 -2.84 -3.76 -6.99
C VAL A 743 -2.16 -4.38 -5.77
N GLY A 744 -1.03 -3.82 -5.33
CA GLY A 744 -0.30 -4.43 -4.22
C GLY A 744 0.63 -3.55 -3.41
N TRP A 745 0.81 -3.94 -2.15
CA TRP A 745 1.37 -3.12 -1.08
C TRP A 745 2.58 -3.78 -0.42
N TRP A 746 3.63 -3.01 -0.14
CA TRP A 746 4.87 -3.52 0.47
C TRP A 746 4.79 -3.59 2.00
N CYS A 747 4.50 -4.76 2.52
CA CYS A 747 4.48 -5.08 3.94
C CYS A 747 5.85 -5.58 4.45
N ARG A 748 6.29 -5.07 5.61
CA ARG A 748 7.45 -5.63 6.33
C ARG A 748 7.13 -7.08 6.75
N ALA A 749 8.10 -7.98 6.56
CA ALA A 749 8.09 -9.47 6.55
C ALA A 749 7.32 -10.31 7.62
N ARG A 750 6.42 -9.74 8.45
CA ARG A 750 5.66 -10.45 9.49
C ARG A 750 4.13 -10.39 9.35
N CYS A 751 3.58 -9.48 8.53
CA CYS A 751 2.13 -9.37 8.35
C CYS A 751 1.67 -10.08 7.07
N ALA A 752 0.96 -11.19 7.27
CA ALA A 752 0.11 -11.84 6.28
C ALA A 752 -1.15 -12.42 6.96
N THR A 753 -0.96 -13.11 8.10
CA THR A 753 -2.02 -13.80 8.87
C THR A 753 -2.81 -12.90 9.86
N ARG A 754 -2.76 -11.57 9.72
CA ARG A 754 -3.47 -10.61 10.62
C ARG A 754 -3.96 -9.33 9.92
N CYS A 755 -4.26 -9.40 8.62
CA CYS A 755 -4.65 -8.23 7.81
C CYS A 755 -6.04 -8.39 7.18
N SER A 756 -7.05 -8.72 7.98
CA SER A 756 -8.45 -8.85 7.58
C SER A 756 -9.27 -7.55 7.65
N SER A 757 -8.68 -6.44 8.10
CA SER A 757 -9.37 -5.16 8.30
C SER A 757 -8.53 -3.96 7.87
N TRP A 758 -8.58 -3.61 6.57
CA TRP A 758 -7.99 -2.38 6.03
C TRP A 758 -8.88 -1.79 4.92
N THR A 759 -9.31 -0.54 5.09
CA THR A 759 -10.03 0.24 4.08
C THR A 759 -9.05 0.97 3.16
N PRO A 760 -9.32 1.06 1.83
CA PRO A 760 -8.38 1.62 0.86
C PRO A 760 -8.47 3.15 0.79
N SER A 761 -7.93 3.87 1.78
CA SER A 761 -8.10 5.34 1.89
C SER A 761 -6.86 6.15 2.29
N THR A 762 -5.65 5.77 1.85
CA THR A 762 -4.53 6.75 1.75
C THR A 762 -3.52 6.40 0.64
N THR A 763 -3.22 7.36 -0.23
CA THR A 763 -2.12 7.27 -1.21
C THR A 763 -0.77 7.41 -0.53
N TRP A 764 0.16 6.49 -0.78
CA TRP A 764 1.51 6.52 -0.20
C TRP A 764 2.64 6.34 -1.21
N THR A 765 3.77 6.97 -0.93
CA THR A 765 4.93 7.11 -1.81
C THR A 765 5.78 5.85 -1.93
N ALA A 766 6.26 5.58 -3.14
CA ALA A 766 7.29 4.58 -3.41
C ALA A 766 8.62 4.93 -2.71
N ALA A 767 9.41 3.91 -2.38
CA ALA A 767 10.73 4.11 -1.77
C ALA A 767 11.74 4.68 -2.80
N PRO A 768 12.60 5.64 -2.42
CA PRO A 768 13.59 6.21 -3.34
C PRO A 768 14.73 5.21 -3.62
N ASP A 769 14.95 4.89 -4.90
CA ASP A 769 16.09 4.09 -5.34
C ASP A 769 17.43 4.74 -4.97
N ARG A 770 18.41 3.92 -4.55
CA ARG A 770 19.72 4.35 -4.05
C ARG A 770 20.86 3.92 -4.98
N ARG A 771 20.86 4.48 -6.20
CA ARG A 771 21.99 4.36 -7.13
C ARG A 771 23.29 4.92 -6.52
N ARG A 772 24.32 4.08 -6.38
CA ARG A 772 25.73 4.49 -6.25
C ARG A 772 26.64 3.51 -6.97
N SER A 773 27.43 4.01 -7.91
CA SER A 773 28.51 3.28 -8.58
C SER A 773 29.84 3.44 -7.83
N SER A 774 30.57 2.34 -7.70
CA SER A 774 32.00 2.30 -7.36
C SER A 774 32.60 1.00 -7.93
N PRO A 775 33.72 1.04 -8.68
CA PRO A 775 34.15 -0.11 -9.46
C PRO A 775 35.00 -1.11 -8.65
N THR A 776 34.53 -2.35 -8.57
CA THR A 776 35.35 -3.53 -8.25
C THR A 776 34.99 -4.65 -9.23
N ARG A 777 36.00 -5.46 -9.61
CA ARG A 777 35.96 -6.40 -10.76
C ARG A 777 34.72 -7.32 -10.78
N PRO A 778 34.21 -7.67 -11.97
CA PRO A 778 33.12 -8.65 -12.10
C PRO A 778 33.60 -10.04 -11.68
N ALA A 779 32.76 -10.75 -10.91
CA ALA A 779 32.77 -12.21 -10.89
C ALA A 779 31.83 -12.69 -12.00
N THR A 780 32.31 -13.61 -12.84
CA THR A 780 31.53 -14.17 -13.96
C THR A 780 30.33 -14.98 -13.46
N PRO A 781 29.09 -14.68 -13.89
CA PRO A 781 27.95 -15.54 -13.66
C PRO A 781 27.97 -16.71 -14.65
N THR A 782 28.34 -17.90 -14.17
CA THR A 782 28.16 -19.14 -14.95
C THR A 782 26.67 -19.43 -15.13
N TRP A 783 26.23 -19.51 -16.38
CA TRP A 783 24.88 -19.97 -16.72
C TRP A 783 24.79 -21.49 -16.54
N CYS A 784 24.19 -21.95 -15.44
CA CYS A 784 23.83 -23.36 -15.27
C CYS A 784 22.45 -23.64 -15.87
N SER A 785 22.43 -24.10 -17.11
CA SER A 785 21.24 -24.65 -17.77
C SER A 785 20.86 -26.01 -17.17
N GLY A 786 19.67 -26.07 -16.53
CA GLY A 786 18.99 -27.31 -16.17
C GLY A 786 19.51 -28.03 -14.91
N CYS A 787 18.60 -28.31 -13.97
CA CYS A 787 18.79 -29.37 -12.98
C CYS A 787 17.44 -29.94 -12.53
N SER A 788 17.00 -31.00 -13.19
CA SER A 788 15.82 -31.77 -12.79
C SER A 788 16.16 -32.80 -11.71
N ARG A 789 15.47 -32.69 -10.56
CA ARG A 789 15.32 -33.71 -9.49
C ARG A 789 16.55 -34.11 -8.63
N SER A 790 16.19 -34.53 -7.41
CA SER A 790 16.88 -35.44 -6.47
C SER A 790 18.25 -35.08 -5.88
N VAL A 791 18.31 -35.13 -4.55
CA VAL A 791 19.46 -35.62 -3.76
C VAL A 791 18.97 -36.84 -2.98
N ALA A 792 19.82 -37.86 -2.83
CA ALA A 792 19.39 -39.22 -2.52
C ALA A 792 19.67 -39.68 -1.08
N THR A 793 18.70 -40.42 -0.53
CA THR A 793 18.82 -41.68 0.24
C THR A 793 19.95 -41.91 1.25
N SER A 794 19.56 -42.42 2.42
CA SER A 794 20.29 -43.48 3.13
C SER A 794 19.34 -44.66 3.40
N SER A 795 19.62 -45.83 2.81
CA SER A 795 18.89 -47.09 3.06
C SER A 795 19.57 -47.88 4.20
N PRO A 796 18.92 -48.91 4.78
CA PRO A 796 19.18 -50.24 4.23
C PRO A 796 17.97 -51.20 4.18
N ARG A 797 17.91 -51.96 3.07
CA ARG A 797 17.47 -53.38 2.96
C ARG A 797 16.09 -53.78 3.53
N ALA A 798 15.11 -53.98 2.63
CA ALA A 798 14.50 -55.30 2.37
C ALA A 798 13.50 -55.23 1.20
N SER A 799 13.35 -56.33 0.46
CA SER A 799 12.43 -56.52 -0.68
C SER A 799 12.35 -58.01 -1.04
N PRO A 800 11.35 -58.51 -1.79
CA PRO A 800 10.01 -57.97 -2.07
C PRO A 800 8.86 -58.99 -1.88
N THR A 801 7.59 -58.54 -1.87
CA THR A 801 6.43 -59.38 -2.25
C THR A 801 5.25 -58.55 -2.80
N TRP A 802 4.81 -58.93 -4.01
CA TRP A 802 3.43 -58.82 -4.54
C TRP A 802 2.92 -60.29 -4.64
N PRO A 803 1.62 -60.60 -4.92
CA PRO A 803 0.51 -59.80 -5.46
C PRO A 803 -0.65 -59.65 -4.43
N THR A 804 -1.98 -59.59 -4.67
CA THR A 804 -2.84 -59.98 -5.80
C THR A 804 -4.21 -59.26 -5.83
N CYS A 805 -4.95 -59.50 -6.92
CA CYS A 805 -6.29 -59.08 -7.32
C CYS A 805 -7.42 -59.03 -6.27
N GLY A 806 -8.42 -58.17 -6.54
CA GLY A 806 -9.78 -58.23 -5.99
C GLY A 806 -10.73 -57.31 -6.78
N CYS A 807 -11.73 -57.87 -7.46
CA CYS A 807 -12.65 -57.12 -8.33
C CYS A 807 -13.93 -56.70 -7.59
N GLY A 808 -14.49 -55.51 -7.90
CA GLY A 808 -15.82 -55.11 -7.43
C GLY A 808 -16.21 -53.67 -7.79
N GLY A 809 -17.24 -53.52 -8.64
CA GLY A 809 -18.07 -52.30 -8.68
C GLY A 809 -19.20 -52.37 -7.64
N PRO A 810 -20.14 -51.39 -7.57
CA PRO A 810 -20.51 -50.47 -8.64
C PRO A 810 -20.51 -48.97 -8.25
N THR A 811 -21.05 -48.14 -9.16
CA THR A 811 -21.24 -46.68 -9.09
C THR A 811 -22.05 -46.17 -7.89
N PRO A 812 -21.72 -44.96 -7.40
CA PRO A 812 -22.70 -43.98 -6.94
C PRO A 812 -22.86 -42.78 -7.90
N ALA A 813 -23.92 -41.99 -7.69
CA ALA A 813 -24.40 -40.90 -8.55
C ALA A 813 -23.53 -39.61 -8.52
N PRO A 814 -23.65 -38.70 -9.52
CA PRO A 814 -22.97 -37.41 -9.50
C PRO A 814 -23.46 -36.50 -8.37
N ALA A 815 -22.55 -36.14 -7.46
CA ALA A 815 -22.84 -35.23 -6.35
C ALA A 815 -23.01 -33.79 -6.83
N THR A 816 -24.25 -33.37 -7.08
CA THR A 816 -24.59 -31.99 -7.41
C THR A 816 -24.50 -31.10 -6.17
N ALA A 817 -23.34 -30.46 -5.99
CA ALA A 817 -23.07 -29.50 -4.92
C ALA A 817 -23.89 -28.20 -5.09
N ARG A 818 -25.19 -28.27 -4.77
CA ARG A 818 -26.09 -27.11 -4.69
C ARG A 818 -25.71 -26.22 -3.50
N TRP A 819 -24.82 -25.25 -3.74
CA TRP A 819 -24.73 -24.08 -2.88
C TRP A 819 -26.04 -23.29 -2.97
N ARG A 820 -26.86 -23.36 -1.91
CA ARG A 820 -28.06 -22.52 -1.81
C ARG A 820 -27.65 -21.09 -1.51
N ILE A 821 -27.95 -20.19 -2.44
CA ILE A 821 -27.99 -18.75 -2.19
C ILE A 821 -29.16 -18.50 -1.22
N CYS A 822 -28.90 -17.83 -0.10
CA CYS A 822 -29.95 -17.13 0.63
C CYS A 822 -30.14 -15.77 -0.06
N PRO A 823 -31.32 -15.47 -0.63
CA PRO A 823 -31.63 -14.11 -1.04
C PRO A 823 -31.82 -13.25 0.22
N ALA A 824 -31.21 -12.08 0.24
CA ALA A 824 -31.66 -11.00 1.12
C ALA A 824 -32.89 -10.33 0.45
N THR A 825 -33.91 -10.09 1.25
CA THR A 825 -35.10 -9.28 0.92
C THR A 825 -35.13 -8.09 1.87
#